data_AF-A0A0K0XGR7-F1
#
_entry.id   AF-A0A0K0XGR7-F1
#
_cell.length_a   1.000
_cell.length_b   1.000
_cell.length_c   1.000
_cell.angle_alpha   90.00
_cell.angle_beta   90.00
_cell.angle_gamma   90.00
#
_symmetry.space_group_name_H-M   'P 1'
#
loop_
_entity.id
_entity.type
_entity.pdbx_description
1 polymer ?
#
loop_
_entity_poly.entity_id
_entity_poly.type
_entity_poly.pdbx_seq_one_letter_code
_entity_poly.pdbx_strand_id
1 'polypeptide(L)'
;MCVADLPRFARPEPPSGRIALTDGWQLASARRVPDDGAALSSPGDPAGHWHRVAHMPATVLQALQDDGTYPDLYFGENLAGVPDDLWRQNWWYRTTFAAPVGSSSYRLEFPGINYRAEVWLNGTMVADNTSVVGMHTAHEIDVTPWIHGGADNVLAVKVTPEQSLQDIDGVELADSWWDWINWNRIGYRGPGRDPVRGNSYVPDRNAGIFRPVYLSFSGPLVLSNPMVSTELPLPATDSARLTVYTDIRNTGAEPVRGVVRAHISRPGKPEITVARPVGLAAGERSEVRFTPDDFAELTVRNPDLWWPYTMGAPDLYDLRIEFVQYGRVTDVDESRFGIRTVEQHRDDDEQFPGLGTGGSFYLTVNGRDFPVRGAAYTPDLLYRDDPRREDAILAYTRDLGLNMLRLEGKFPGDHLVERADELGIPLMYGWMCCNQWEKWWQWDDEDRRVAGESLTSQIHALRGHASAFLWANGSDGKPPPDVLTEYHRILERLHWSGAVVDTVSSMARDANGDIDWDGIHMAGPYTWRPPSYWFSGRYQATRGANAEQGDNEHIPPFASLRKFLPPDKLWPINEAWYFHAGADPHNAALESIREAVTRRYGSSRSAAEFAAKAQLAHYESTRAQFEAFAALGWANHKMTIYWMLNNHWPSFFGHLFDWYLRPGGAYFGAKKALRPVSAVFDAYATGDHTEADITLVNQSPEQRSGLRVRVRTYDLDGRVRDDRTSAATTVASGGAQVVLTLPRLARDSQVIFVRCDVLADDGSVVATNTYWQSQQLDDLGDPANDQAFALTQRRWADLTPLDTMTPVPLEVTAERLNGGTDQDRKGVLIRLHNPTRHIGFFERVELTATEDGDEILPIEYTDNYVTVYPGETVELAGVPTQPGPAPAWVRVTGYNGNPVAVPIGRQSRR
;
A
#
# COMPACT_ATOMS: atom_id res chain seq x y z
N MET A 1 41.92 -34.39 2.16
CA MET A 1 41.13 -35.61 2.43
C MET A 1 41.99 -36.58 3.21
N CYS A 2 41.62 -36.87 4.45
CA CYS A 2 42.21 -37.98 5.21
C CYS A 2 41.44 -39.29 4.90
N VAL A 3 41.99 -40.45 5.25
CA VAL A 3 41.36 -41.76 5.01
C VAL A 3 39.97 -41.88 5.66
N ALA A 4 39.69 -41.08 6.68
CA ALA A 4 38.39 -40.97 7.35
C ALA A 4 37.30 -40.20 6.56
N ASP A 5 37.66 -39.41 5.53
CA ASP A 5 36.71 -38.61 4.72
C ASP A 5 36.13 -39.38 3.52
N LEU A 6 36.77 -40.49 3.11
CA LEU A 6 36.41 -41.32 1.95
C LEU A 6 34.95 -41.84 1.96
N PRO A 7 34.37 -42.28 3.10
CA PRO A 7 32.97 -42.71 3.15
C PRO A 7 31.96 -41.57 2.93
N ARG A 8 32.33 -40.31 3.23
CA ARG A 8 31.48 -39.13 3.03
C ARG A 8 31.51 -38.65 1.57
N PHE A 9 32.67 -38.75 0.91
CA PHE A 9 32.83 -38.43 -0.51
C PHE A 9 32.05 -39.36 -1.46
N ALA A 10 31.84 -40.61 -1.04
CA ALA A 10 31.20 -41.67 -1.83
C ALA A 10 29.67 -41.75 -1.70
N ARG A 11 29.04 -40.96 -0.81
CA ARG A 11 27.58 -40.89 -0.69
C ARG A 11 27.01 -39.81 -1.64
N PRO A 12 25.88 -40.07 -2.32
CA PRO A 12 25.13 -39.02 -3.00
C PRO A 12 24.80 -37.93 -1.98
N GLU A 13 24.96 -36.66 -2.36
CA GLU A 13 24.60 -35.57 -1.46
C GLU A 13 23.09 -35.47 -1.28
N PRO A 14 22.65 -35.12 -0.06
CA PRO A 14 21.24 -34.89 0.23
C PRO A 14 20.67 -33.81 -0.71
N PRO A 15 19.43 -33.96 -1.22
CA PRO A 15 18.79 -32.84 -1.89
C PRO A 15 18.68 -31.66 -0.93
N SER A 16 18.92 -30.45 -1.42
CA SER A 16 18.57 -29.20 -0.75
C SER A 16 17.49 -28.46 -1.52
N GLY A 17 16.64 -27.74 -0.81
CA GLY A 17 15.57 -26.97 -1.41
C GLY A 17 14.45 -26.65 -0.43
N ARG A 18 13.43 -25.99 -0.97
CA ARG A 18 12.26 -25.52 -0.25
C ARG A 18 11.03 -25.75 -1.12
N ILE A 19 9.97 -26.34 -0.55
CA ILE A 19 8.70 -26.55 -1.24
C ILE A 19 7.57 -25.90 -0.46
N ALA A 20 6.70 -25.17 -1.15
CA ALA A 20 5.47 -24.64 -0.56
C ALA A 20 4.42 -25.76 -0.46
N LEU A 21 3.76 -25.85 0.69
CA LEU A 21 2.69 -26.80 0.94
C LEU A 21 1.35 -26.13 0.62
N THR A 22 0.97 -26.08 -0.65
CA THR A 22 -0.22 -25.34 -1.13
C THR A 22 -1.45 -26.20 -1.32
N ASP A 23 -1.28 -27.51 -1.48
CA ASP A 23 -2.34 -28.42 -1.92
C ASP A 23 -2.93 -29.26 -0.78
N GLY A 24 -4.13 -29.79 -1.01
CA GLY A 24 -4.73 -30.85 -0.18
C GLY A 24 -5.21 -30.42 1.21
N TRP A 25 -5.23 -29.12 1.50
CA TRP A 25 -5.62 -28.62 2.81
C TRP A 25 -7.12 -28.76 3.10
N GLN A 26 -7.42 -29.12 4.33
CA GLN A 26 -8.76 -29.25 4.89
C GLN A 26 -8.84 -28.51 6.22
N LEU A 27 -10.02 -27.97 6.54
CA LEU A 27 -10.30 -27.18 7.73
C LEU A 27 -11.45 -27.81 8.55
N ALA A 28 -11.32 -27.87 9.87
CA ALA A 28 -12.43 -28.23 10.75
C ALA A 28 -12.39 -27.48 12.08
N SER A 29 -13.56 -27.17 12.65
CA SER A 29 -13.65 -26.71 14.04
C SER A 29 -13.27 -27.86 14.97
N ALA A 30 -12.38 -27.60 15.93
CA ALA A 30 -11.99 -28.57 16.96
C ALA A 30 -13.15 -29.01 17.87
N ARG A 31 -14.29 -28.27 17.87
CA ARG A 31 -15.51 -28.69 18.59
C ARG A 31 -16.29 -29.77 17.85
N ARG A 32 -16.02 -30.01 16.56
CA ARG A 32 -16.82 -30.89 15.67
C ARG A 32 -16.08 -32.15 15.22
N VAL A 33 -14.78 -32.25 15.49
CA VAL A 33 -13.96 -33.43 15.20
C VAL A 33 -13.35 -33.95 16.50
N PRO A 34 -12.90 -35.23 16.56
CA PRO A 34 -12.11 -35.71 17.69
C PRO A 34 -10.86 -34.84 17.83
N ASP A 35 -10.71 -34.16 18.97
CA ASP A 35 -9.58 -33.27 19.26
C ASP A 35 -8.33 -34.06 19.66
N ASP A 36 -7.87 -34.94 18.76
CA ASP A 36 -6.73 -35.84 18.93
C ASP A 36 -5.72 -35.60 17.80
N GLY A 37 -4.74 -34.73 18.06
CA GLY A 37 -3.74 -34.36 17.07
C GLY A 37 -2.90 -35.54 16.54
N ALA A 38 -2.71 -36.58 17.34
CA ALA A 38 -1.99 -37.77 16.90
C ALA A 38 -2.81 -38.55 15.86
N ALA A 39 -4.11 -38.72 16.11
CA ALA A 39 -5.01 -39.35 15.13
C ALA A 39 -5.16 -38.49 13.87
N LEU A 40 -5.29 -37.16 14.01
CA LEU A 40 -5.51 -36.24 12.88
C LEU A 40 -4.28 -36.09 11.98
N SER A 41 -3.07 -36.21 12.54
CA SER A 41 -1.80 -36.23 11.80
C SER A 41 -1.36 -37.63 11.36
N SER A 42 -2.27 -38.61 11.34
CA SER A 42 -1.99 -39.96 10.83
C SER A 42 -2.56 -40.17 9.40
N PRO A 43 -2.00 -41.10 8.61
CA PRO A 43 -2.53 -41.46 7.29
C PRO A 43 -3.99 -41.94 7.34
N GLY A 44 -4.74 -41.62 6.28
CA GLY A 44 -6.16 -41.96 6.13
C GLY A 44 -7.07 -40.73 6.14
N ASP A 45 -8.37 -40.97 6.01
CA ASP A 45 -9.36 -39.89 6.08
C ASP A 45 -9.63 -39.52 7.56
N PRO A 46 -9.59 -38.23 7.92
CA PRO A 46 -9.87 -37.82 9.28
C PRO A 46 -11.36 -38.02 9.59
N ALA A 47 -11.68 -38.38 10.84
CA ALA A 47 -13.05 -38.51 11.29
C ALA A 47 -13.76 -37.13 11.35
N GLY A 48 -15.07 -37.13 11.13
CA GLY A 48 -15.91 -35.93 11.21
C GLY A 48 -16.04 -35.17 9.89
N HIS A 49 -16.63 -33.98 9.96
CA HIS A 49 -16.84 -33.12 8.79
C HIS A 49 -15.69 -32.13 8.65
N TRP A 50 -15.09 -32.11 7.46
CA TRP A 50 -14.00 -31.21 7.09
C TRP A 50 -14.38 -30.37 5.88
N HIS A 51 -14.10 -29.09 5.97
CA HIS A 51 -14.22 -28.13 4.90
C HIS A 51 -13.00 -28.24 3.99
N ARG A 52 -13.20 -28.14 2.68
CA ARG A 52 -12.09 -28.07 1.74
C ARG A 52 -11.52 -26.65 1.76
N VAL A 53 -10.21 -26.52 1.91
CA VAL A 53 -9.54 -25.23 1.71
C VAL A 53 -9.23 -25.10 0.22
N ALA A 54 -9.85 -24.12 -0.45
CA ALA A 54 -9.72 -23.97 -1.90
C ALA A 54 -8.32 -23.50 -2.31
N HIS A 55 -7.75 -22.58 -1.53
CA HIS A 55 -6.45 -21.96 -1.75
C HIS A 55 -5.73 -21.77 -0.41
N MET A 56 -4.42 -21.99 -0.40
CA MET A 56 -3.55 -21.64 0.72
C MET A 56 -2.58 -20.56 0.28
N PRO A 57 -2.22 -19.62 1.17
CA PRO A 57 -2.68 -19.48 2.56
C PRO A 57 -4.16 -19.06 2.70
N ALA A 58 -4.76 -19.31 3.86
CA ALA A 58 -6.13 -18.94 4.16
C ALA A 58 -6.40 -18.74 5.66
N THR A 59 -7.17 -17.71 5.98
CA THR A 59 -7.84 -17.57 7.27
C THR A 59 -9.05 -18.50 7.36
N VAL A 60 -9.54 -18.73 8.57
CA VAL A 60 -10.70 -19.59 8.84
C VAL A 60 -11.92 -19.06 8.08
N LEU A 61 -12.20 -17.77 8.19
CA LEU A 61 -13.38 -17.16 7.60
C LEU A 61 -13.29 -17.11 6.06
N GLN A 62 -12.10 -16.87 5.50
CA GLN A 62 -11.88 -16.97 4.05
C GLN A 62 -12.17 -18.39 3.54
N ALA A 63 -11.63 -19.43 4.20
CA ALA A 63 -11.85 -20.81 3.81
C ALA A 63 -13.33 -21.22 3.88
N LEU A 64 -14.06 -20.79 4.93
CA LEU A 64 -15.49 -21.07 5.08
C LEU A 64 -16.36 -20.32 4.06
N GLN A 65 -15.96 -19.12 3.65
CA GLN A 65 -16.62 -18.41 2.54
C GLN A 65 -16.37 -19.15 1.22
N ASP A 66 -15.13 -19.56 0.94
CA ASP A 66 -14.76 -20.21 -0.32
C ASP A 66 -15.42 -21.58 -0.52
N ASP A 67 -15.70 -22.32 0.57
CA ASP A 67 -16.44 -23.59 0.47
C ASP A 67 -17.96 -23.43 0.32
N GLY A 68 -18.48 -22.22 0.54
CA GLY A 68 -19.91 -21.90 0.50
C GLY A 68 -20.65 -22.04 1.83
N THR A 69 -19.97 -22.24 2.96
CA THR A 69 -20.56 -22.23 4.31
C THR A 69 -21.18 -20.86 4.61
N TYR A 70 -20.53 -19.77 4.19
CA TYR A 70 -21.07 -18.42 4.24
C TYR A 70 -21.30 -17.87 2.82
N PRO A 71 -22.31 -17.00 2.62
CA PRO A 71 -22.46 -16.27 1.37
C PRO A 71 -21.29 -15.27 1.19
N ASP A 72 -21.30 -14.51 0.10
CA ASP A 72 -20.39 -13.38 -0.08
C ASP A 72 -20.49 -12.42 1.11
N LEU A 73 -19.47 -12.43 1.97
CA LEU A 73 -19.41 -11.67 3.21
C LEU A 73 -19.30 -10.17 2.94
N TYR A 74 -18.89 -9.78 1.73
CA TYR A 74 -18.70 -8.38 1.35
C TYR A 74 -19.97 -7.75 0.75
N PHE A 75 -21.06 -8.53 0.61
CA PHE A 75 -22.34 -8.03 0.12
C PHE A 75 -23.29 -7.66 1.27
N GLY A 76 -23.79 -6.43 1.25
CA GLY A 76 -24.75 -5.90 2.20
C GLY A 76 -24.25 -6.06 3.64
N GLU A 77 -25.09 -6.65 4.49
CA GLU A 77 -24.75 -6.86 5.89
C GLU A 77 -24.46 -8.35 6.16
N ASN A 78 -24.08 -9.14 5.14
CA ASN A 78 -23.89 -10.59 5.26
C ASN A 78 -22.87 -10.97 6.33
N LEU A 79 -21.79 -10.20 6.48
CA LEU A 79 -20.78 -10.42 7.52
C LEU A 79 -21.37 -10.36 8.95
N ALA A 80 -22.41 -9.54 9.19
CA ALA A 80 -23.09 -9.49 10.48
C ALA A 80 -23.89 -10.77 10.81
N GLY A 81 -24.20 -11.58 9.79
CA GLY A 81 -24.89 -12.86 9.94
C GLY A 81 -23.98 -14.02 10.38
N VAL A 82 -22.67 -13.82 10.37
CA VAL A 82 -21.70 -14.82 10.81
C VAL A 82 -21.67 -14.87 12.34
N PRO A 83 -21.70 -16.06 12.98
CA PRO A 83 -21.59 -16.18 14.42
C PRO A 83 -20.29 -15.57 14.97
N ASP A 84 -20.40 -14.65 15.93
CA ASP A 84 -19.27 -14.03 16.65
C ASP A 84 -18.69 -14.99 17.73
N ASP A 85 -18.48 -16.24 17.36
CA ASP A 85 -17.86 -17.27 18.22
C ASP A 85 -16.78 -18.09 17.50
N LEU A 86 -16.47 -17.78 16.23
CA LEU A 86 -15.43 -18.48 15.49
C LEU A 86 -14.05 -18.30 16.14
N TRP A 87 -13.78 -17.14 16.72
CA TRP A 87 -12.56 -16.88 17.49
C TRP A 87 -12.52 -17.61 18.84
N ARG A 88 -13.65 -18.04 19.41
CA ARG A 88 -13.72 -18.69 20.74
C ARG A 88 -13.45 -20.19 20.72
N GLN A 89 -12.90 -20.70 19.62
CA GLN A 89 -12.63 -22.12 19.42
C GLN A 89 -11.40 -22.34 18.56
N ASN A 90 -10.78 -23.50 18.75
CA ASN A 90 -9.63 -23.91 17.97
C ASN A 90 -10.06 -24.49 16.62
N TRP A 91 -9.16 -24.39 15.64
CA TRP A 91 -9.38 -24.82 14.27
C TRP A 91 -8.25 -25.74 13.81
N TRP A 92 -8.60 -26.88 13.24
CA TRP A 92 -7.65 -27.81 12.66
C TRP A 92 -7.50 -27.54 11.16
N TYR A 93 -6.27 -27.28 10.73
CA TYR A 93 -5.85 -27.35 9.35
C TYR A 93 -5.10 -28.67 9.13
N ARG A 94 -5.39 -29.40 8.06
CA ARG A 94 -4.77 -30.69 7.77
C ARG A 94 -4.40 -30.83 6.31
N THR A 95 -3.23 -31.36 6.00
CA THR A 95 -2.83 -31.74 4.63
C THR A 95 -1.96 -33.00 4.62
N THR A 96 -1.75 -33.55 3.43
CA THR A 96 -0.79 -34.62 3.14
C THR A 96 0.19 -34.15 2.08
N PHE A 97 1.48 -34.40 2.27
CA PHE A 97 2.53 -33.99 1.34
C PHE A 97 3.65 -35.04 1.25
N ALA A 98 4.35 -35.06 0.14
CA ALA A 98 5.53 -35.91 -0.05
C ALA A 98 6.81 -35.14 0.33
N ALA A 99 7.70 -35.79 1.08
CA ALA A 99 9.02 -35.25 1.38
C ALA A 99 10.10 -35.89 0.49
N PRO A 100 11.12 -35.14 0.02
CA PRO A 100 12.20 -35.71 -0.78
C PRO A 100 13.01 -36.74 0.04
N VAL A 101 13.64 -37.71 -0.62
CA VAL A 101 14.48 -38.74 0.04
C VAL A 101 15.90 -38.23 0.24
N GLY A 102 16.48 -38.55 1.40
CA GLY A 102 17.93 -38.53 1.59
C GLY A 102 18.50 -37.24 2.18
N SER A 103 17.67 -36.25 2.50
CA SER A 103 18.11 -35.06 3.25
C SER A 103 18.41 -35.42 4.70
N SER A 104 19.38 -34.73 5.30
CA SER A 104 19.75 -34.93 6.71
C SER A 104 19.10 -33.91 7.65
N SER A 105 18.44 -32.89 7.09
CA SER A 105 17.66 -31.90 7.82
C SER A 105 16.36 -31.61 7.06
N TYR A 106 15.24 -31.59 7.79
CA TYR A 106 13.92 -31.16 7.31
C TYR A 106 13.33 -30.19 8.32
N ARG A 107 12.74 -29.09 7.83
CA ARG A 107 12.18 -28.03 8.66
C ARG A 107 10.84 -27.58 8.10
N LEU A 108 9.84 -27.46 8.96
CA LEU A 108 8.59 -26.78 8.61
C LEU A 108 8.74 -25.30 8.94
N GLU A 109 8.39 -24.45 7.99
CA GLU A 109 8.43 -23.00 8.12
C GLU A 109 7.01 -22.44 8.06
N PHE A 110 6.67 -21.64 9.06
CA PHE A 110 5.44 -20.87 9.18
C PHE A 110 5.81 -19.39 9.29
N PRO A 111 5.91 -18.65 8.17
CA PRO A 111 6.24 -17.22 8.17
C PRO A 111 5.17 -16.31 8.80
N GLY A 112 3.97 -16.84 9.05
CA GLY A 112 2.88 -16.14 9.71
C GLY A 112 1.69 -17.05 10.00
N ILE A 113 1.24 -17.04 11.24
CA ILE A 113 0.07 -17.79 11.73
C ILE A 113 -0.68 -16.91 12.73
N ASN A 114 -2.00 -16.80 12.62
CA ASN A 114 -2.79 -16.02 13.57
C ASN A 114 -3.67 -16.94 14.45
N TYR A 115 -3.53 -17.01 15.77
CA TYR A 115 -2.52 -16.33 16.60
C TYR A 115 -1.43 -17.27 17.13
N ARG A 116 -1.82 -18.46 17.59
CA ARG A 116 -0.89 -19.49 18.09
C ARG A 116 -1.29 -20.87 17.58
N ALA A 117 -0.38 -21.84 17.59
CA ALA A 117 -0.73 -23.18 17.10
C ALA A 117 -0.01 -24.36 17.76
N GLU A 118 -0.65 -25.52 17.75
CA GLU A 118 0.02 -26.81 17.93
C GLU A 118 0.28 -27.42 16.54
N VAL A 119 1.49 -27.93 16.32
CA VAL A 119 1.89 -28.52 15.04
C VAL A 119 2.15 -30.01 15.25
N TRP A 120 1.43 -30.83 14.49
CA TRP A 120 1.46 -32.29 14.57
C TRP A 120 1.87 -32.88 13.23
N LEU A 121 2.85 -33.79 13.24
CA LEU A 121 3.36 -34.46 12.06
C LEU A 121 3.41 -35.97 12.33
N ASN A 122 2.79 -36.76 11.46
CA ASN A 122 2.85 -38.23 11.50
C ASN A 122 2.56 -38.82 12.89
N GLY A 123 1.54 -38.30 13.58
CA GLY A 123 1.12 -38.75 14.90
C GLY A 123 1.86 -38.12 16.08
N THR A 124 2.83 -37.22 15.85
CA THR A 124 3.63 -36.59 16.90
C THR A 124 3.47 -35.08 16.93
N MET A 125 3.28 -34.50 18.11
CA MET A 125 3.34 -33.06 18.30
C MET A 125 4.80 -32.59 18.21
N VAL A 126 5.12 -31.78 17.21
CA VAL A 126 6.47 -31.27 16.95
C VAL A 126 6.67 -29.84 17.45
N ALA A 127 5.58 -29.09 17.66
CA ALA A 127 5.57 -27.81 18.36
C ALA A 127 4.21 -27.60 19.06
N ASP A 128 4.22 -26.84 20.15
CA ASP A 128 3.03 -26.54 20.96
C ASP A 128 2.60 -25.07 20.84
N ASN A 129 1.43 -24.76 21.39
CA ASN A 129 0.85 -23.42 21.36
C ASN A 129 1.53 -22.39 22.28
N THR A 130 2.65 -22.74 22.93
CA THR A 130 3.50 -21.81 23.67
C THR A 130 4.77 -21.45 22.89
N SER A 131 5.15 -22.29 21.92
CA SER A 131 6.32 -22.11 21.06
C SER A 131 5.97 -21.51 19.69
N VAL A 132 4.74 -21.68 19.22
CA VAL A 132 4.20 -21.05 18.01
C VAL A 132 3.15 -20.01 18.42
N VAL A 133 3.57 -18.76 18.58
CA VAL A 133 2.75 -17.63 19.06
C VAL A 133 3.15 -16.35 18.31
N GLY A 134 2.17 -15.58 17.84
CA GLY A 134 2.38 -14.25 17.26
C GLY A 134 2.14 -14.21 15.75
N MET A 135 1.23 -13.35 15.30
CA MET A 135 0.89 -13.20 13.87
C MET A 135 2.10 -12.85 13.01
N HIS A 136 2.98 -11.98 13.51
CA HIS A 136 4.15 -11.49 12.79
C HIS A 136 5.45 -12.22 13.14
N THR A 137 5.38 -13.32 13.89
CA THR A 137 6.54 -14.15 14.20
C THR A 137 6.68 -15.28 13.17
N ALA A 138 7.86 -15.42 12.59
CA ALA A 138 8.19 -16.54 11.74
C ALA A 138 8.66 -17.72 12.60
N HIS A 139 8.05 -18.90 12.41
CA HIS A 139 8.41 -20.11 13.13
C HIS A 139 9.08 -21.11 12.21
N GLU A 140 10.21 -21.67 12.64
CA GLU A 140 10.91 -22.75 11.97
C GLU A 140 11.04 -23.93 12.93
N ILE A 141 10.51 -25.08 12.54
CA ILE A 141 10.42 -26.28 13.37
C ILE A 141 11.24 -27.38 12.72
N ASP A 142 12.28 -27.87 13.40
CA ASP A 142 13.02 -29.06 12.95
C ASP A 142 12.12 -30.29 13.06
N VAL A 143 11.83 -30.90 11.90
CA VAL A 143 10.97 -32.08 11.79
C VAL A 143 11.73 -33.32 11.30
N THR A 144 13.07 -33.23 11.22
CA THR A 144 13.94 -34.31 10.74
C THR A 144 13.64 -35.67 11.38
N PRO A 145 13.40 -35.78 12.71
CA PRO A 145 13.13 -37.08 13.34
C PRO A 145 11.81 -37.73 12.93
N TRP A 146 10.85 -36.96 12.40
CA TRP A 146 9.46 -37.39 12.18
C TRP A 146 9.05 -37.44 10.70
N ILE A 147 9.85 -36.86 9.80
CA ILE A 147 9.62 -36.93 8.36
C ILE A 147 9.90 -38.34 7.82
N HIS A 148 8.97 -38.83 7.01
CA HIS A 148 9.13 -40.02 6.19
C HIS A 148 9.56 -39.60 4.77
N GLY A 149 10.87 -39.59 4.50
CA GLY A 149 11.41 -39.26 3.18
C GLY A 149 10.99 -40.28 2.12
N GLY A 150 10.46 -39.80 0.99
CA GLY A 150 9.98 -40.64 -0.12
C GLY A 150 8.61 -41.27 0.09
N ALA A 151 7.89 -40.86 1.14
CA ALA A 151 6.54 -41.29 1.43
C ALA A 151 5.64 -40.08 1.75
N ASP A 152 4.34 -40.34 1.83
CA ASP A 152 3.36 -39.36 2.28
C ASP A 152 3.53 -39.08 3.78
N ASN A 153 3.48 -37.79 4.11
CA ASN A 153 3.51 -37.25 5.45
C ASN A 153 2.20 -36.51 5.69
N VAL A 154 1.64 -36.64 6.90
CA VAL A 154 0.40 -35.95 7.27
C VAL A 154 0.69 -34.90 8.32
N LEU A 155 0.37 -33.66 7.98
CA LEU A 155 0.49 -32.49 8.84
C LEU A 155 -0.90 -32.09 9.33
N ALA A 156 -1.04 -31.90 10.64
CA ALA A 156 -2.20 -31.27 11.26
C ALA A 156 -1.73 -30.09 12.12
N VAL A 157 -2.35 -28.93 11.93
CA VAL A 157 -2.03 -27.69 12.63
C VAL A 157 -3.29 -27.24 13.35
N LYS A 158 -3.24 -27.18 14.68
CA LYS A 158 -4.32 -26.67 15.52
C LYS A 158 -4.09 -25.21 15.79
N VAL A 159 -4.82 -24.34 15.11
CA VAL A 159 -4.77 -22.89 15.32
C VAL A 159 -5.71 -22.50 16.47
N THR A 160 -5.18 -21.71 17.39
CA THR A 160 -5.94 -21.01 18.42
C THR A 160 -5.99 -19.52 18.05
N PRO A 161 -7.18 -18.98 17.76
CA PRO A 161 -7.38 -17.55 17.54
C PRO A 161 -6.99 -16.71 18.76
N GLU A 162 -6.82 -15.41 18.56
CA GLU A 162 -6.71 -14.45 19.66
C GLU A 162 -7.92 -14.56 20.61
N GLN A 163 -7.67 -14.79 21.89
CA GLN A 163 -8.65 -14.90 22.96
C GLN A 163 -8.78 -13.61 23.77
N SER A 164 -7.71 -12.82 23.89
CA SER A 164 -7.71 -11.58 24.69
C SER A 164 -8.27 -10.41 23.90
N LEU A 165 -9.05 -9.55 24.57
CA LEU A 165 -9.63 -8.34 24.00
C LEU A 165 -9.08 -7.11 24.72
N GLN A 166 -8.52 -6.19 23.92
CA GLN A 166 -7.95 -4.94 24.42
C GLN A 166 -8.96 -4.22 25.34
N ASP A 167 -8.42 -3.56 26.37
CA ASP A 167 -9.19 -2.73 27.31
C ASP A 167 -10.29 -3.51 28.09
N ILE A 168 -10.38 -4.84 27.92
CA ILE A 168 -11.33 -5.72 28.62
C ILE A 168 -10.56 -6.69 29.51
N ASP A 169 -9.74 -7.56 28.92
CA ASP A 169 -9.06 -8.65 29.66
C ASP A 169 -7.59 -8.87 29.25
N GLY A 170 -7.07 -8.16 28.24
CA GLY A 170 -5.65 -8.18 27.88
C GLY A 170 -5.44 -7.87 26.40
N VAL A 171 -4.26 -8.17 25.88
CA VAL A 171 -3.96 -8.09 24.45
C VAL A 171 -3.24 -9.34 23.97
N GLU A 172 -3.22 -9.55 22.66
CA GLU A 172 -2.37 -10.51 21.97
C GLU A 172 -1.85 -9.82 20.70
N LEU A 173 -0.56 -9.95 20.38
CA LEU A 173 0.08 -9.10 19.37
C LEU A 173 -0.19 -9.59 17.93
N ALA A 174 -1.39 -9.35 17.42
CA ALA A 174 -1.83 -9.65 16.06
C ALA A 174 -2.13 -8.38 15.25
N ASP A 175 -2.95 -8.46 14.20
CA ASP A 175 -3.54 -7.31 13.49
C ASP A 175 -4.92 -6.92 14.06
N SER A 176 -5.42 -5.74 13.71
CA SER A 176 -6.69 -5.21 14.14
C SER A 176 -7.30 -4.24 13.12
N TRP A 177 -8.63 -4.27 13.02
CA TRP A 177 -9.40 -3.41 12.12
C TRP A 177 -10.02 -2.20 12.81
N TRP A 178 -9.62 -1.95 14.07
CA TRP A 178 -10.16 -0.97 15.01
C TRP A 178 -11.01 0.16 14.38
N ASP A 179 -10.41 1.21 13.85
CA ASP A 179 -11.10 2.34 13.21
C ASP A 179 -11.42 2.14 11.72
N TRP A 180 -10.83 1.11 11.11
CA TRP A 180 -10.93 0.78 9.68
C TRP A 180 -12.30 0.21 9.28
N ILE A 181 -12.96 -0.50 10.19
CA ILE A 181 -14.34 -0.97 10.01
C ILE A 181 -15.24 -0.45 11.13
N ASN A 182 -16.51 -0.21 10.82
CA ASN A 182 -17.45 0.37 11.77
C ASN A 182 -17.64 -0.49 13.04
N TRP A 183 -16.94 -0.15 14.12
CA TRP A 183 -17.02 -0.85 15.40
C TRP A 183 -18.39 -0.77 16.07
N ASN A 184 -19.35 0.00 15.55
CA ASN A 184 -20.75 -0.03 16.00
C ASN A 184 -21.54 -1.19 15.39
N ARG A 185 -21.02 -1.78 14.32
CA ARG A 185 -21.67 -2.87 13.57
C ARG A 185 -20.87 -4.17 13.60
N ILE A 186 -19.55 -4.09 13.43
CA ILE A 186 -18.66 -5.26 13.34
C ILE A 186 -17.73 -5.31 14.57
N GLY A 187 -17.47 -6.51 15.10
CA GLY A 187 -16.67 -6.75 16.31
C GLY A 187 -17.46 -6.85 17.62
N TYR A 188 -16.80 -6.60 18.75
CA TYR A 188 -17.28 -6.97 20.08
C TYR A 188 -18.56 -6.24 20.51
N ARG A 189 -19.55 -7.00 20.99
CA ARG A 189 -20.86 -6.51 21.48
C ARG A 189 -21.15 -6.86 22.94
N GLY A 190 -20.19 -7.45 23.66
CA GLY A 190 -20.40 -7.97 25.02
C GLY A 190 -20.23 -6.95 26.15
N PRO A 191 -20.29 -7.42 27.42
CA PRO A 191 -20.02 -6.60 28.59
C PRO A 191 -18.61 -6.00 28.57
N GLY A 192 -18.44 -4.79 29.12
CA GLY A 192 -17.15 -4.09 29.12
C GLY A 192 -16.81 -3.35 27.83
N ARG A 193 -17.67 -3.43 26.80
CA ARG A 193 -17.53 -2.61 25.58
C ARG A 193 -17.53 -1.13 25.93
N ASP A 194 -16.50 -0.41 25.49
CA ASP A 194 -16.50 1.05 25.49
C ASP A 194 -17.38 1.57 24.32
N PRO A 195 -18.41 2.41 24.60
CA PRO A 195 -19.32 2.91 23.59
C PRO A 195 -18.71 4.01 22.71
N VAL A 196 -17.58 4.59 23.12
CA VAL A 196 -16.82 5.62 22.40
C VAL A 196 -15.64 4.99 21.64
N ARG A 197 -15.00 3.98 22.23
CA ARG A 197 -13.85 3.27 21.65
C ARG A 197 -14.16 1.79 21.53
N GLY A 198 -14.69 1.37 20.38
CA GLY A 198 -15.08 -0.02 20.17
C GLY A 198 -13.89 -0.94 19.87
N ASN A 199 -14.14 -2.25 19.89
CA ASN A 199 -13.20 -3.26 19.38
C ASN A 199 -13.82 -3.84 18.11
N SER A 200 -13.20 -3.61 16.95
CA SER A 200 -13.67 -4.15 15.69
C SER A 200 -12.73 -5.22 15.16
N TYR A 201 -13.33 -6.31 14.71
CA TYR A 201 -12.65 -7.47 14.15
C TYR A 201 -13.67 -8.29 13.34
N VAL A 202 -13.18 -9.09 12.40
CA VAL A 202 -14.01 -10.12 11.74
C VAL A 202 -14.25 -11.31 12.69
N PRO A 203 -15.33 -12.08 12.55
CA PRO A 203 -15.76 -13.10 13.53
C PRO A 203 -14.74 -14.19 13.89
N ASP A 204 -13.75 -14.47 13.03
CA ASP A 204 -12.64 -15.39 13.31
C ASP A 204 -11.37 -14.68 13.82
N ARG A 205 -11.39 -13.35 13.95
CA ARG A 205 -10.25 -12.47 14.22
C ARG A 205 -9.08 -12.74 13.26
N ASN A 206 -9.39 -13.02 12.00
CA ASN A 206 -8.40 -13.42 10.98
C ASN A 206 -7.53 -14.62 11.39
N ALA A 207 -8.03 -15.50 12.26
CA ALA A 207 -7.29 -16.67 12.68
C ALA A 207 -7.04 -17.61 11.50
N GLY A 208 -5.88 -18.26 11.48
CA GLY A 208 -5.51 -19.22 10.46
C GLY A 208 -4.06 -19.09 10.01
N ILE A 209 -3.78 -19.72 8.88
CA ILE A 209 -2.46 -19.73 8.26
C ILE A 209 -2.51 -18.73 7.11
N PHE A 210 -2.17 -17.47 7.38
CA PHE A 210 -2.33 -16.36 6.44
C PHE A 210 -1.09 -16.11 5.56
N ARG A 211 0.03 -16.82 5.81
CA ARG A 211 1.22 -16.85 4.96
C ARG A 211 1.55 -18.28 4.50
N PRO A 212 2.24 -18.47 3.36
CA PRO A 212 2.52 -19.81 2.84
C PRO A 212 3.33 -20.67 3.82
N VAL A 213 3.02 -21.96 3.90
CA VAL A 213 3.77 -22.94 4.70
C VAL A 213 4.81 -23.62 3.82
N TYR A 214 6.03 -23.79 4.32
CA TYR A 214 7.09 -24.44 3.56
C TYR A 214 7.67 -25.67 4.27
N LEU A 215 8.09 -26.67 3.50
CA LEU A 215 9.06 -27.67 3.92
C LEU A 215 10.40 -27.34 3.29
N SER A 216 11.37 -26.98 4.13
CA SER A 216 12.77 -26.83 3.75
C SER A 216 13.55 -28.09 4.09
N PHE A 217 14.47 -28.48 3.21
CA PHE A 217 15.29 -29.67 3.37
C PHE A 217 16.71 -29.39 2.87
N SER A 218 17.71 -29.93 3.55
CA SER A 218 19.11 -29.68 3.21
C SER A 218 20.06 -30.71 3.83
N GLY A 219 21.36 -30.50 3.61
CA GLY A 219 22.43 -31.14 4.38
C GLY A 219 22.48 -30.68 5.85
N PRO A 220 23.55 -31.03 6.60
CA PRO A 220 23.68 -30.67 8.00
C PRO A 220 24.03 -29.19 8.22
N LEU A 221 24.43 -28.45 7.18
CA LEU A 221 24.61 -27.00 7.26
C LEU A 221 23.49 -26.31 6.49
N VAL A 222 22.94 -25.28 7.11
CA VAL A 222 21.85 -24.45 6.59
C VAL A 222 22.35 -23.03 6.42
N LEU A 223 22.16 -22.47 5.23
CA LEU A 223 22.26 -21.04 4.93
C LEU A 223 20.90 -20.37 5.18
N SER A 224 20.93 -19.13 5.67
CA SER A 224 19.72 -18.30 5.77
C SER A 224 20.04 -16.80 5.77
N ASN A 225 19.00 -15.99 5.56
CA ASN A 225 18.97 -14.53 5.71
C ASN A 225 20.09 -13.75 4.96
N PRO A 226 20.37 -14.05 3.67
CA PRO A 226 21.38 -13.37 2.89
C PRO A 226 21.01 -11.90 2.66
N MET A 227 21.95 -10.99 2.89
CA MET A 227 21.76 -9.55 2.65
C MET A 227 23.05 -8.88 2.21
N VAL A 228 22.91 -7.73 1.53
CA VAL A 228 24.02 -6.86 1.14
C VAL A 228 23.77 -5.46 1.67
N SER A 229 24.67 -4.94 2.50
CA SER A 229 24.68 -3.52 2.87
C SER A 229 25.52 -2.72 1.89
N THR A 230 25.11 -1.48 1.61
CA THR A 230 25.76 -0.58 0.65
C THR A 230 26.27 0.67 1.35
N GLU A 231 27.51 1.07 1.08
CA GLU A 231 28.05 2.40 1.37
C GLU A 231 28.37 3.12 0.05
N LEU A 232 27.87 4.34 -0.12
CA LEU A 232 28.18 5.22 -1.25
C LEU A 232 29.03 6.41 -0.78
N PRO A 233 30.06 6.84 -1.52
CA PRO A 233 30.85 8.02 -1.20
C PRO A 233 30.12 9.31 -1.64
N LEU A 234 28.94 9.58 -1.05
CA LEU A 234 28.09 10.70 -1.44
C LEU A 234 28.84 12.05 -1.33
N PRO A 235 28.59 13.00 -2.26
CA PRO A 235 27.60 12.94 -3.34
C PRO A 235 28.06 12.16 -4.59
N ALA A 236 29.28 11.63 -4.60
CA ALA A 236 29.73 10.78 -5.69
C ALA A 236 29.01 9.42 -5.65
N THR A 237 28.63 8.94 -6.82
CA THR A 237 27.90 7.68 -7.03
C THR A 237 28.61 6.76 -8.03
N ASP A 238 29.88 7.05 -8.32
CA ASP A 238 30.73 6.32 -9.25
C ASP A 238 31.42 5.10 -8.61
N SER A 239 31.18 4.84 -7.33
CA SER A 239 31.61 3.62 -6.64
C SER A 239 30.68 3.28 -5.47
N ALA A 240 30.66 1.99 -5.10
CA ALA A 240 29.96 1.48 -3.92
C ALA A 240 30.84 0.46 -3.19
N ARG A 241 30.82 0.50 -1.86
CA ARG A 241 31.41 -0.54 -1.01
C ARG A 241 30.28 -1.43 -0.50
N LEU A 242 30.37 -2.73 -0.79
CA LEU A 242 29.35 -3.72 -0.45
C LEU A 242 29.83 -4.61 0.70
N THR A 243 28.98 -4.88 1.68
CA THR A 243 29.23 -5.94 2.68
C THR A 243 28.14 -7.00 2.58
N VAL A 244 28.54 -8.25 2.39
CA VAL A 244 27.61 -9.39 2.27
C VAL A 244 27.54 -10.13 3.60
N TYR A 245 26.32 -10.43 4.05
CA TYR A 245 26.04 -11.19 5.27
C TYR A 245 25.18 -12.41 4.95
N THR A 246 25.37 -13.48 5.71
CA THR A 246 24.50 -14.68 5.70
C THR A 246 24.67 -15.43 7.02
N ASP A 247 23.56 -15.93 7.54
CA ASP A 247 23.56 -16.80 8.72
C ASP A 247 23.85 -18.24 8.31
N ILE A 248 24.68 -18.92 9.11
CA ILE A 248 24.96 -20.34 8.94
C ILE A 248 24.69 -21.11 10.22
N ARG A 249 24.05 -22.27 10.09
CA ARG A 249 23.73 -23.16 11.21
C ARG A 249 24.10 -24.59 10.90
N ASN A 250 24.82 -25.23 11.81
CA ASN A 250 25.04 -26.68 11.77
C ASN A 250 23.93 -27.40 12.55
N THR A 251 23.00 -28.03 11.84
CA THR A 251 21.90 -28.82 12.41
C THR A 251 22.33 -30.26 12.76
N GLY A 252 23.53 -30.67 12.36
CA GLY A 252 24.07 -32.01 12.63
C GLY A 252 24.69 -32.16 14.02
N ALA A 253 24.90 -33.42 14.41
CA ALA A 253 25.54 -33.81 15.67
C ALA A 253 27.08 -33.79 15.63
N GLU A 254 27.68 -33.49 14.48
CA GLU A 254 29.13 -33.51 14.25
C GLU A 254 29.62 -32.16 13.74
N PRO A 255 30.87 -31.76 14.01
CA PRO A 255 31.44 -30.55 13.43
C PRO A 255 31.47 -30.60 11.89
N VAL A 256 31.11 -29.49 11.28
CA VAL A 256 31.09 -29.29 9.82
C VAL A 256 32.15 -28.27 9.44
N ARG A 257 32.89 -28.55 8.37
CA ARG A 257 33.85 -27.60 7.75
C ARG A 257 33.56 -27.50 6.27
N GLY A 258 33.70 -26.29 5.73
CA GLY A 258 33.52 -26.04 4.31
C GLY A 258 33.87 -24.60 3.97
N VAL A 259 33.36 -24.12 2.84
CA VAL A 259 33.58 -22.78 2.33
C VAL A 259 32.22 -22.16 2.06
N VAL A 260 31.96 -20.97 2.61
CA VAL A 260 30.84 -20.15 2.15
C VAL A 260 31.36 -19.30 0.99
N ARG A 261 30.63 -19.29 -0.12
CA ARG A 261 30.94 -18.53 -1.33
C ARG A 261 29.75 -17.64 -1.67
N ALA A 262 30.00 -16.37 -1.95
CA ALA A 262 28.99 -15.43 -2.42
C ALA A 262 29.27 -15.05 -3.89
N HIS A 263 28.21 -15.05 -4.70
CA HIS A 263 28.19 -14.60 -6.08
C HIS A 263 27.26 -13.41 -6.20
N ILE A 264 27.76 -12.30 -6.74
CA ILE A 264 26.94 -11.14 -7.11
C ILE A 264 26.98 -11.00 -8.62
N SER A 265 25.81 -10.97 -9.24
CA SER A 265 25.69 -10.85 -10.69
C SER A 265 24.59 -9.89 -11.11
N ARG A 266 24.76 -9.28 -12.27
CA ARG A 266 23.75 -8.50 -12.97
C ARG A 266 24.07 -8.52 -14.47
N PRO A 267 23.07 -8.65 -15.37
CA PRO A 267 23.32 -8.57 -16.81
C PRO A 267 24.12 -7.32 -17.20
N GLY A 268 25.22 -7.52 -17.93
CA GLY A 268 26.10 -6.43 -18.39
C GLY A 268 27.14 -5.94 -17.37
N LYS A 269 27.17 -6.48 -16.15
CA LYS A 269 28.21 -6.19 -15.14
C LYS A 269 29.14 -7.40 -14.95
N PRO A 270 30.41 -7.21 -14.56
CA PRO A 270 31.28 -8.29 -14.14
C PRO A 270 30.70 -9.03 -12.93
N GLU A 271 30.75 -10.36 -12.94
CA GLU A 271 30.42 -11.17 -11.77
C GLU A 271 31.47 -10.98 -10.66
N ILE A 272 31.02 -10.86 -9.42
CA ILE A 272 31.88 -10.82 -8.23
C ILE A 272 31.74 -12.15 -7.50
N THR A 273 32.86 -12.77 -7.16
CA THR A 273 32.88 -14.00 -6.36
C THR A 273 33.85 -13.85 -5.20
N VAL A 274 33.34 -14.03 -3.98
CA VAL A 274 34.14 -14.01 -2.74
C VAL A 274 33.89 -15.29 -1.95
N ALA A 275 34.89 -15.76 -1.22
CA ALA A 275 34.81 -17.04 -0.52
C ALA A 275 35.59 -17.04 0.79
N ARG A 276 35.04 -17.70 1.82
CA ARG A 276 35.64 -17.78 3.15
C ARG A 276 35.50 -19.20 3.72
N PRO A 277 36.58 -19.81 4.24
CA PRO A 277 36.47 -21.07 4.96
C PRO A 277 35.73 -20.86 6.28
N VAL A 278 34.85 -21.80 6.63
CA VAL A 278 34.10 -21.81 7.89
C VAL A 278 34.17 -23.18 8.54
N GLY A 279 34.05 -23.20 9.87
CA GLY A 279 33.96 -24.42 10.66
C GLY A 279 33.02 -24.21 11.83
N LEU A 280 32.01 -25.07 11.94
CA LEU A 280 30.99 -24.99 12.97
C LEU A 280 31.00 -26.27 13.80
N ALA A 281 30.93 -26.13 15.12
CA ALA A 281 30.61 -27.20 16.03
C ALA A 281 29.17 -27.69 15.81
N ALA A 282 28.84 -28.86 16.37
CA ALA A 282 27.47 -29.38 16.35
C ALA A 282 26.51 -28.39 17.02
N GLY A 283 25.40 -28.07 16.35
CA GLY A 283 24.40 -27.10 16.85
C GLY A 283 24.82 -25.63 16.82
N GLU A 284 26.04 -25.31 16.37
CA GLU A 284 26.53 -23.93 16.33
C GLU A 284 25.75 -23.10 15.29
N ARG A 285 25.55 -21.82 15.61
CA ARG A 285 25.05 -20.78 14.71
C ARG A 285 26.08 -19.66 14.65
N SER A 286 26.32 -19.13 13.46
CA SER A 286 27.26 -18.02 13.24
C SER A 286 26.83 -17.18 12.05
N GLU A 287 27.24 -15.93 12.02
CA GLU A 287 27.06 -15.05 10.87
C GLU A 287 28.37 -14.96 10.08
N VAL A 288 28.29 -15.16 8.77
CA VAL A 288 29.43 -14.97 7.87
C VAL A 288 29.31 -13.62 7.21
N ARG A 289 30.38 -12.82 7.35
CA ARG A 289 30.51 -11.50 6.70
C ARG A 289 31.62 -11.49 5.65
N PHE A 290 31.37 -10.85 4.51
CA PHE A 290 32.36 -10.51 3.50
C PHE A 290 32.43 -9.00 3.37
N THR A 291 33.56 -8.39 3.76
CA THR A 291 33.73 -6.93 3.78
C THR A 291 34.61 -6.47 2.61
N PRO A 292 34.49 -5.22 2.17
CA PRO A 292 35.35 -4.66 1.12
C PRO A 292 36.82 -4.51 1.54
N ASP A 293 37.11 -4.55 2.84
CA ASP A 293 38.47 -4.52 3.38
C ASP A 293 39.16 -5.89 3.30
N ASP A 294 38.38 -6.97 3.41
CA ASP A 294 38.86 -8.34 3.24
C ASP A 294 38.85 -8.79 1.76
N PHE A 295 37.95 -8.22 0.95
CA PHE A 295 37.72 -8.57 -0.46
C PHE A 295 37.57 -7.31 -1.32
N ALA A 296 38.64 -6.91 -2.01
CA ALA A 296 38.65 -5.69 -2.82
C ALA A 296 37.61 -5.70 -3.97
N GLU A 297 37.19 -6.88 -4.41
CA GLU A 297 36.15 -7.10 -5.42
C GLU A 297 34.78 -6.56 -4.98
N LEU A 298 34.54 -6.39 -3.68
CA LEU A 298 33.32 -5.78 -3.13
C LEU A 298 33.35 -4.24 -3.14
N THR A 299 34.42 -3.63 -3.68
CA THR A 299 34.42 -2.22 -4.07
C THR A 299 34.03 -2.11 -5.55
N VAL A 300 32.75 -1.92 -5.80
CA VAL A 300 32.16 -1.88 -7.15
C VAL A 300 32.34 -0.49 -7.75
N ARG A 301 32.91 -0.41 -8.95
CA ARG A 301 33.02 0.85 -9.72
C ARG A 301 31.88 1.00 -10.69
N ASN A 302 31.35 2.21 -10.82
CA ASN A 302 30.19 2.56 -11.64
C ASN A 302 29.02 1.57 -11.45
N PRO A 303 28.54 1.39 -10.20
CA PRO A 303 27.39 0.54 -9.96
C PRO A 303 26.16 1.10 -10.70
N ASP A 304 25.33 0.21 -11.25
CA ASP A 304 23.93 0.58 -11.54
C ASP A 304 23.23 0.70 -10.19
N LEU A 305 22.67 1.87 -9.88
CA LEU A 305 22.04 2.16 -8.59
C LEU A 305 20.56 1.85 -8.64
N TRP A 306 20.00 1.40 -7.52
CA TRP A 306 18.56 1.37 -7.36
C TRP A 306 18.04 2.77 -7.01
N TRP A 307 17.02 3.23 -7.73
CA TRP A 307 16.30 4.47 -7.47
C TRP A 307 14.80 4.22 -7.38
N PRO A 308 14.06 5.02 -6.58
CA PRO A 308 12.62 5.15 -6.75
C PRO A 308 12.30 5.47 -8.21
N TYR A 309 11.22 4.92 -8.76
CA TYR A 309 10.92 5.06 -10.19
C TYR A 309 10.69 6.50 -10.64
N THR A 310 10.35 7.41 -9.71
CA THR A 310 10.21 8.84 -9.96
C THR A 310 11.56 9.57 -10.03
N MET A 311 12.66 8.92 -9.65
CA MET A 311 14.01 9.48 -9.60
C MET A 311 14.98 8.83 -10.59
N GLY A 312 14.76 7.56 -10.95
CA GLY A 312 15.65 6.80 -11.83
C GLY A 312 15.19 5.35 -12.04
N ALA A 313 16.10 4.51 -12.54
CA ALA A 313 15.85 3.08 -12.71
C ALA A 313 16.01 2.31 -11.39
N PRO A 314 15.11 1.36 -11.06
CA PRO A 314 15.23 0.50 -9.89
C PRO A 314 16.12 -0.73 -10.18
N ASP A 315 17.42 -0.51 -10.42
CA ASP A 315 18.32 -1.60 -10.79
C ASP A 315 18.58 -2.58 -9.63
N LEU A 316 18.41 -3.88 -9.92
CA LEU A 316 18.64 -4.98 -8.97
C LEU A 316 19.80 -5.89 -9.41
N TYR A 317 20.48 -6.47 -8.43
CA TYR A 317 21.52 -7.49 -8.58
C TYR A 317 21.03 -8.80 -7.95
N ASP A 318 21.49 -9.92 -8.49
CA ASP A 318 21.27 -11.24 -7.92
C ASP A 318 22.42 -11.57 -6.96
N LEU A 319 22.08 -12.00 -5.75
CA LEU A 319 22.99 -12.57 -4.76
C LEU A 319 22.71 -14.07 -4.66
N ARG A 320 23.76 -14.88 -4.84
CA ARG A 320 23.71 -16.33 -4.62
C ARG A 320 24.78 -16.72 -3.61
N ILE A 321 24.38 -17.28 -2.48
CA ILE A 321 25.25 -17.81 -1.44
C ILE A 321 25.27 -19.33 -1.54
N GLU A 322 26.47 -19.92 -1.53
CA GLU A 322 26.67 -21.36 -1.57
C GLU A 322 27.49 -21.81 -0.38
N PHE A 323 27.10 -22.92 0.24
CA PHE A 323 27.98 -23.67 1.13
C PHE A 323 28.60 -24.84 0.38
N VAL A 324 29.93 -24.83 0.30
CA VAL A 324 30.72 -25.79 -0.47
C VAL A 324 31.48 -26.72 0.46
N GLN A 325 31.22 -28.02 0.35
CA GLN A 325 31.92 -29.06 1.08
C GLN A 325 32.53 -30.07 0.10
N TYR A 326 33.80 -30.44 0.31
CA TYR A 326 34.54 -31.39 -0.56
C TYR A 326 34.48 -31.08 -2.07
N GLY A 327 34.35 -29.79 -2.43
CA GLY A 327 34.27 -29.34 -3.83
C GLY A 327 32.87 -29.41 -4.44
N ARG A 328 31.82 -29.66 -3.65
CA ARG A 328 30.42 -29.70 -4.06
C ARG A 328 29.58 -28.70 -3.27
N VAL A 329 28.52 -28.18 -3.89
CA VAL A 329 27.57 -27.27 -3.24
C VAL A 329 26.54 -28.10 -2.50
N THR A 330 26.49 -27.95 -1.18
CA THR A 330 25.60 -28.73 -0.30
C THR A 330 24.39 -27.95 0.20
N ASP A 331 24.43 -26.62 0.08
CA ASP A 331 23.30 -25.75 0.35
C ASP A 331 23.43 -24.44 -0.43
N VAL A 332 22.29 -23.83 -0.77
CA VAL A 332 22.21 -22.60 -1.56
C VAL A 332 21.09 -21.72 -1.01
N ASP A 333 21.36 -20.42 -0.93
CA ASP A 333 20.35 -19.40 -0.68
C ASP A 333 20.51 -18.27 -1.71
N GLU A 334 19.40 -17.74 -2.19
CA GLU A 334 19.35 -16.75 -3.28
C GLU A 334 18.46 -15.58 -2.88
N SER A 335 18.93 -14.36 -3.15
CA SER A 335 18.16 -13.14 -2.96
C SER A 335 18.52 -12.10 -4.01
N ARG A 336 17.74 -11.02 -4.07
CA ARG A 336 18.06 -9.85 -4.89
C ARG A 336 18.25 -8.65 -3.99
N PHE A 337 19.06 -7.70 -4.44
CA PHE A 337 19.29 -6.45 -3.72
C PHE A 337 19.53 -5.29 -4.67
N GLY A 338 19.27 -4.08 -4.20
CA GLY A 338 19.57 -2.83 -4.91
C GLY A 338 20.75 -2.12 -4.25
N ILE A 339 21.68 -1.60 -5.06
CA ILE A 339 22.76 -0.74 -4.55
C ILE A 339 22.18 0.66 -4.36
N ARG A 340 21.89 1.04 -3.11
CA ARG A 340 21.36 2.37 -2.76
C ARG A 340 21.69 2.74 -1.31
N THR A 341 21.61 4.03 -1.00
CA THR A 341 21.53 4.54 0.38
C THR A 341 20.23 5.31 0.59
N VAL A 342 19.64 5.17 1.78
CA VAL A 342 18.54 6.03 2.25
C VAL A 342 18.97 6.60 3.59
N GLU A 343 18.91 7.92 3.71
CA GLU A 343 19.29 8.62 4.92
C GLU A 343 18.11 9.49 5.37
N GLN A 344 17.80 9.40 6.67
CA GLN A 344 16.86 10.32 7.30
C GLN A 344 17.57 11.57 7.81
N HIS A 345 16.86 12.68 7.76
CA HIS A 345 17.36 13.98 8.17
C HIS A 345 16.26 14.76 8.88
N ARG A 346 16.69 15.84 9.53
CA ARG A 346 15.83 16.81 10.18
C ARG A 346 16.26 18.21 9.72
N ASP A 347 15.32 19.02 9.27
CA ASP A 347 15.62 20.43 8.96
C ASP A 347 15.57 21.31 10.23
N ASP A 348 15.69 22.61 10.06
CA ASP A 348 15.64 23.62 11.13
C ASP A 348 14.39 24.51 11.05
N ASP A 349 13.30 24.05 10.39
CA ASP A 349 12.07 24.81 10.26
C ASP A 349 11.25 24.83 11.56
N GLU A 350 11.18 25.99 12.20
CA GLU A 350 10.41 26.24 13.43
C GLU A 350 9.13 27.04 13.18
N GLN A 351 8.63 27.12 11.95
CA GLN A 351 7.43 27.92 11.62
C GLN A 351 6.12 27.36 12.21
N PHE A 352 6.10 26.11 12.69
CA PHE A 352 4.90 25.44 13.21
C PHE A 352 5.14 24.78 14.58
N PRO A 353 5.55 25.54 15.60
CA PRO A 353 5.95 24.98 16.90
C PRO A 353 4.82 24.29 17.65
N GLY A 354 3.56 24.49 17.24
CA GLY A 354 2.41 23.80 17.80
C GLY A 354 2.32 22.31 17.45
N LEU A 355 3.00 21.86 16.39
CA LEU A 355 3.17 20.42 16.10
C LEU A 355 4.36 19.82 16.83
N GLY A 356 5.34 20.64 17.19
CA GLY A 356 6.58 20.25 17.82
C GLY A 356 7.73 21.13 17.35
N THR A 357 8.82 21.15 18.12
CA THR A 357 10.05 21.86 17.78
C THR A 357 11.09 20.89 17.21
N GLY A 358 12.15 21.42 16.61
CA GLY A 358 13.27 20.66 16.06
C GLY A 358 13.14 20.34 14.58
N GLY A 359 12.35 21.09 13.81
CA GLY A 359 12.23 20.94 12.35
C GLY A 359 11.34 19.78 11.86
N SER A 360 11.29 19.59 10.55
CA SER A 360 10.57 18.51 9.86
C SER A 360 11.50 17.36 9.46
N PHE A 361 10.98 16.14 9.56
CA PHE A 361 11.61 14.93 9.04
C PHE A 361 11.66 14.95 7.50
N TYR A 362 12.75 14.48 6.91
CA TYR A 362 12.79 14.19 5.48
C TYR A 362 13.79 13.08 5.15
N LEU A 363 13.68 12.54 3.93
CA LEU A 363 14.54 11.49 3.42
C LEU A 363 15.40 12.00 2.28
N THR A 364 16.58 11.41 2.13
CA THR A 364 17.38 11.47 0.91
C THR A 364 17.63 10.07 0.37
N VAL A 365 17.72 9.94 -0.95
CA VAL A 365 18.06 8.70 -1.65
C VAL A 365 19.30 8.95 -2.49
N ASN A 366 20.36 8.17 -2.25
CA ASN A 366 21.64 8.33 -2.94
C ASN A 366 22.13 9.80 -2.95
N GLY A 367 21.94 10.50 -1.82
CA GLY A 367 22.34 11.90 -1.63
C GLY A 367 21.43 12.95 -2.27
N ARG A 368 20.21 12.59 -2.71
CA ARG A 368 19.22 13.54 -3.26
C ARG A 368 17.96 13.57 -2.41
N ASP A 369 17.45 14.78 -2.14
CA ASP A 369 16.18 15.00 -1.45
C ASP A 369 15.04 14.19 -2.08
N PHE A 370 14.26 13.54 -1.23
CA PHE A 370 13.15 12.69 -1.64
C PHE A 370 11.82 13.25 -1.12
N PRO A 371 11.12 14.08 -1.91
CA PRO A 371 9.79 14.57 -1.55
C PRO A 371 8.77 13.45 -1.65
N VAL A 372 8.25 13.04 -0.49
CA VAL A 372 7.34 11.91 -0.37
C VAL A 372 5.92 12.35 -0.69
N ARG A 373 5.34 11.65 -1.66
CA ARG A 373 3.97 11.79 -2.15
C ARG A 373 3.39 10.39 -2.19
N GLY A 374 2.90 9.92 -1.05
CA GLY A 374 2.53 8.54 -0.85
C GLY A 374 1.07 8.34 -0.46
N ALA A 375 0.72 7.10 -0.17
CA ALA A 375 -0.58 6.72 0.35
C ALA A 375 -0.45 5.47 1.24
N ALA A 376 -1.39 5.30 2.17
CA ALA A 376 -1.41 4.12 3.03
C ALA A 376 -2.06 2.92 2.33
N TYR A 377 -1.35 1.79 2.31
CA TYR A 377 -1.81 0.53 1.73
C TYR A 377 -2.55 -0.32 2.77
N THR A 378 -3.45 -1.18 2.29
CA THR A 378 -4.08 -2.20 3.13
C THR A 378 -4.33 -3.50 2.36
N PRO A 379 -4.11 -4.68 2.99
CA PRO A 379 -4.48 -5.97 2.42
C PRO A 379 -6.00 -6.19 2.45
N ASP A 380 -6.45 -7.30 1.87
CA ASP A 380 -7.85 -7.71 1.97
C ASP A 380 -8.26 -8.00 3.43
N LEU A 381 -9.52 -7.70 3.79
CA LEU A 381 -10.05 -7.81 5.15
C LEU A 381 -9.93 -9.24 5.72
N LEU A 382 -9.95 -10.26 4.85
CA LEU A 382 -9.79 -11.65 5.25
C LEU A 382 -8.36 -12.17 5.04
N TYR A 383 -7.40 -11.29 4.72
CA TYR A 383 -6.03 -11.63 4.34
C TYR A 383 -5.96 -12.62 3.17
N ARG A 384 -6.86 -12.46 2.17
CA ARG A 384 -6.79 -13.24 0.94
C ARG A 384 -5.49 -12.94 0.20
N ASP A 385 -4.69 -13.98 -0.04
CA ASP A 385 -3.48 -13.91 -0.85
C ASP A 385 -3.84 -13.85 -2.34
N ASP A 386 -3.68 -12.68 -2.95
CA ASP A 386 -3.94 -12.44 -4.38
C ASP A 386 -2.83 -11.58 -5.00
N PRO A 387 -1.73 -12.21 -5.46
CA PRO A 387 -0.63 -11.52 -6.13
C PRO A 387 -1.05 -10.69 -7.36
N ARG A 388 -2.13 -11.09 -8.05
CA ARG A 388 -2.63 -10.33 -9.20
C ARG A 388 -3.28 -9.04 -8.75
N ARG A 389 -4.04 -9.06 -7.66
CA ARG A 389 -4.58 -7.83 -7.06
C ARG A 389 -3.46 -6.91 -6.61
N GLU A 390 -2.44 -7.43 -5.94
CA GLU A 390 -1.27 -6.65 -5.51
C GLU A 390 -0.53 -6.03 -6.70
N ASP A 391 -0.31 -6.77 -7.79
CA ASP A 391 0.28 -6.24 -9.02
C ASP A 391 -0.54 -5.09 -9.62
N ALA A 392 -1.87 -5.19 -9.59
CA ALA A 392 -2.75 -4.11 -10.07
C ALA A 392 -2.68 -2.87 -9.17
N ILE A 393 -2.63 -3.06 -7.84
CA ILE A 393 -2.50 -1.97 -6.87
C ILE A 393 -1.17 -1.23 -7.08
N LEU A 394 -0.06 -1.97 -7.22
CA LEU A 394 1.26 -1.38 -7.47
C LEU A 394 1.34 -0.68 -8.84
N ALA A 395 0.66 -1.21 -9.86
CA ALA A 395 0.52 -0.54 -11.14
C ALA A 395 -0.22 0.81 -10.99
N TYR A 396 -1.33 0.82 -10.25
CA TYR A 396 -2.07 2.06 -9.94
C TYR A 396 -1.24 3.04 -9.11
N THR A 397 -0.41 2.59 -8.16
CA THR A 397 0.52 3.46 -7.44
C THR A 397 1.42 4.24 -8.41
N ARG A 398 1.95 3.56 -9.44
CA ARG A 398 2.79 4.21 -10.47
C ARG A 398 1.99 5.09 -11.42
N ASP A 399 0.82 4.62 -11.84
CA ASP A 399 -0.06 5.37 -12.76
C ASP A 399 -0.58 6.68 -12.14
N LEU A 400 -0.80 6.68 -10.82
CA LEU A 400 -1.11 7.87 -10.03
C LEU A 400 0.07 8.83 -9.91
N GLY A 401 1.32 8.35 -9.98
CA GLY A 401 2.52 9.14 -9.70
C GLY A 401 2.92 9.18 -8.23
N LEU A 402 2.38 8.28 -7.39
CA LEU A 402 2.77 8.13 -5.99
C LEU A 402 4.14 7.47 -5.88
N ASN A 403 4.96 7.86 -4.89
CA ASN A 403 6.33 7.38 -4.76
C ASN A 403 6.64 6.69 -3.43
N MET A 404 5.66 6.48 -2.55
CA MET A 404 5.82 5.68 -1.33
C MET A 404 4.49 5.06 -0.90
N LEU A 405 4.53 3.83 -0.38
CA LEU A 405 3.40 3.22 0.31
C LEU A 405 3.71 3.04 1.80
N ARG A 406 2.78 3.43 2.68
CA ARG A 406 2.85 3.15 4.12
C ARG A 406 2.02 1.92 4.46
N LEU A 407 2.60 0.99 5.21
CA LEU A 407 1.94 -0.17 5.78
C LEU A 407 1.94 -0.03 7.29
N GLU A 408 0.78 0.30 7.83
CA GLU A 408 0.58 0.42 9.27
C GLU A 408 0.11 -0.93 9.84
N GLY A 409 1.06 -1.77 10.28
CA GLY A 409 0.87 -3.11 10.89
C GLY A 409 0.30 -4.20 9.98
N LYS A 410 -0.44 -3.83 8.94
CA LYS A 410 -1.17 -4.75 8.05
C LYS A 410 -0.26 -5.29 6.95
N PHE A 411 0.55 -6.28 7.31
CA PHE A 411 1.59 -6.81 6.44
C PHE A 411 1.08 -8.01 5.63
N PRO A 412 0.98 -7.92 4.28
CA PRO A 412 0.61 -9.04 3.43
C PRO A 412 1.77 -10.06 3.32
N GLY A 413 1.74 -10.90 2.29
CA GLY A 413 2.87 -11.78 1.93
C GLY A 413 4.03 -11.01 1.26
N ASP A 414 5.09 -11.76 0.93
CA ASP A 414 6.35 -11.20 0.42
C ASP A 414 6.23 -10.64 -1.01
N HIS A 415 5.21 -11.05 -1.78
CA HIS A 415 5.01 -10.61 -3.17
C HIS A 415 4.95 -9.07 -3.30
N LEU A 416 4.27 -8.38 -2.38
CA LEU A 416 4.19 -6.92 -2.40
C LEU A 416 5.57 -6.25 -2.33
N VAL A 417 6.44 -6.68 -1.41
CA VAL A 417 7.77 -6.06 -1.23
C VAL A 417 8.74 -6.44 -2.36
N GLU A 418 8.66 -7.67 -2.86
CA GLU A 418 9.43 -8.12 -4.03
C GLU A 418 9.06 -7.32 -5.29
N ARG A 419 7.75 -7.11 -5.52
CA ARG A 419 7.28 -6.31 -6.65
C ARG A 419 7.60 -4.83 -6.46
N ALA A 420 7.56 -4.32 -5.24
CA ALA A 420 7.96 -2.94 -4.94
C ALA A 420 9.45 -2.69 -5.23
N ASP A 421 10.33 -3.67 -4.99
CA ASP A 421 11.74 -3.60 -5.40
C ASP A 421 11.88 -3.43 -6.91
N GLU A 422 11.22 -4.28 -7.68
CA GLU A 422 11.30 -4.28 -9.15
C GLU A 422 10.67 -3.03 -9.77
N LEU A 423 9.61 -2.52 -9.15
CA LEU A 423 8.86 -1.37 -9.62
C LEU A 423 9.44 -0.04 -9.15
N GLY A 424 10.40 -0.06 -8.23
CA GLY A 424 11.00 1.16 -7.67
C GLY A 424 10.05 1.93 -6.76
N ILE A 425 9.23 1.23 -5.96
CA ILE A 425 8.24 1.83 -5.06
C ILE A 425 8.72 1.71 -3.61
N PRO A 426 9.25 2.79 -3.00
CA PRO A 426 9.55 2.84 -1.57
C PRO A 426 8.40 2.42 -0.65
N LEU A 427 8.74 1.70 0.41
CA LEU A 427 7.81 1.22 1.43
C LEU A 427 8.22 1.73 2.82
N MET A 428 7.22 2.18 3.58
CA MET A 428 7.31 2.51 4.99
C MET A 428 6.53 1.44 5.77
N TYR A 429 7.23 0.58 6.50
CA TYR A 429 6.63 -0.42 7.39
C TYR A 429 6.65 0.09 8.83
N GLY A 430 5.74 -0.38 9.65
CA GLY A 430 5.80 -0.13 11.09
C GLY A 430 4.61 -0.72 11.83
N TRP A 431 4.71 -0.74 13.15
CA TRP A 431 3.61 -1.21 13.98
C TRP A 431 2.40 -0.29 13.88
N MET A 432 1.20 -0.88 13.98
CA MET A 432 -0.04 -0.12 13.90
C MET A 432 -0.39 0.58 15.19
N CYS A 433 -1.14 1.67 15.04
CA CYS A 433 -1.62 2.45 16.16
C CYS A 433 -2.77 1.82 16.95
N CYS A 434 -3.04 2.51 18.06
CA CYS A 434 -4.26 2.55 18.87
C CYS A 434 -4.71 1.25 19.54
N ASN A 435 -4.10 0.14 19.17
CA ASN A 435 -4.46 -1.20 19.61
C ASN A 435 -3.28 -1.92 20.26
N GLN A 436 -3.32 -3.26 20.29
CA GLN A 436 -2.39 -4.14 21.00
C GLN A 436 -0.92 -3.74 20.94
N TRP A 437 -0.42 -3.25 19.80
CA TRP A 437 0.98 -2.82 19.65
C TRP A 437 1.37 -1.54 20.42
N GLU A 438 0.40 -0.72 20.83
CA GLU A 438 0.61 0.52 21.59
C GLU A 438 -0.08 0.52 22.96
N LYS A 439 -0.59 -0.64 23.38
CA LYS A 439 -1.15 -0.88 24.73
C LYS A 439 -0.11 -1.48 25.67
N TRP A 440 1.12 -0.95 25.70
CA TRP A 440 2.25 -1.51 26.46
C TRP A 440 1.98 -1.77 27.95
N TRP A 441 1.02 -1.06 28.55
CA TRP A 441 0.61 -1.28 29.95
C TRP A 441 -0.27 -2.52 30.15
N GLN A 442 -0.79 -3.12 29.08
CA GLN A 442 -1.52 -4.40 29.08
C GLN A 442 -0.61 -5.57 28.72
N TRP A 443 0.63 -5.31 28.27
CA TRP A 443 1.57 -6.37 27.88
C TRP A 443 2.06 -7.16 29.08
N ASP A 444 2.01 -8.48 28.96
CA ASP A 444 2.68 -9.40 29.87
C ASP A 444 4.07 -9.84 29.36
N ASP A 445 4.65 -10.86 30.00
CA ASP A 445 5.97 -11.39 29.61
C ASP A 445 5.93 -12.12 28.25
N GLU A 446 4.80 -12.74 27.88
CA GLU A 446 4.61 -13.37 26.56
C GLU A 446 4.53 -12.29 25.48
N ASP A 447 3.73 -11.24 25.68
CA ASP A 447 3.62 -10.13 24.72
C ASP A 447 4.97 -9.45 24.47
N ARG A 448 5.75 -9.19 25.52
CA ARG A 448 7.09 -8.59 25.39
C ARG A 448 8.04 -9.47 24.57
N ARG A 449 7.97 -10.79 24.75
CA ARG A 449 8.74 -11.75 23.97
C ARG A 449 8.28 -11.77 22.51
N VAL A 450 6.97 -11.88 22.29
CA VAL A 450 6.36 -11.91 20.94
C VAL A 450 6.65 -10.60 20.18
N ALA A 451 6.68 -9.45 20.85
CA ALA A 451 7.05 -8.17 20.23
C ALA A 451 8.48 -8.19 19.65
N GLY A 452 9.46 -8.68 20.43
CA GLY A 452 10.85 -8.79 19.99
C GLY A 452 11.05 -9.84 18.89
N GLU A 453 10.36 -10.98 18.99
CA GLU A 453 10.37 -12.05 17.98
C GLU A 453 9.70 -11.60 16.66
N SER A 454 8.61 -10.84 16.77
CA SER A 454 7.90 -10.26 15.62
C SER A 454 8.77 -9.22 14.91
N LEU A 455 9.39 -8.28 15.64
CA LEU A 455 10.31 -7.32 15.03
C LEU A 455 11.49 -8.03 14.36
N THR A 456 12.09 -9.01 15.04
CA THR A 456 13.18 -9.81 14.47
C THR A 456 12.75 -10.45 13.14
N SER A 457 11.56 -11.04 13.10
CA SER A 457 11.00 -11.69 11.91
C SER A 457 10.76 -10.69 10.77
N GLN A 458 10.14 -9.54 11.07
CA GLN A 458 9.86 -8.53 10.05
C GLN A 458 11.15 -7.89 9.50
N ILE A 459 12.15 -7.62 10.35
CA ILE A 459 13.41 -7.06 9.88
C ILE A 459 14.21 -8.08 9.06
N HIS A 460 14.20 -9.37 9.40
CA HIS A 460 14.77 -10.40 8.53
C HIS A 460 14.09 -10.43 7.16
N ALA A 461 12.76 -10.32 7.12
CA ALA A 461 11.99 -10.31 5.87
C ALA A 461 12.25 -9.04 5.03
N LEU A 462 12.53 -7.89 5.66
CA LEU A 462 12.61 -6.60 4.96
C LEU A 462 14.03 -6.13 4.63
N ARG A 463 15.04 -6.46 5.45
CA ARG A 463 16.39 -5.86 5.38
C ARG A 463 17.14 -6.10 4.06
N GLY A 464 16.74 -7.12 3.29
CA GLY A 464 17.31 -7.41 1.97
C GLY A 464 16.69 -6.60 0.83
N HIS A 465 15.53 -5.99 1.04
CA HIS A 465 14.74 -5.36 -0.01
C HIS A 465 15.13 -3.90 -0.26
N ALA A 466 15.35 -3.57 -1.52
CA ALA A 466 15.73 -2.21 -1.92
C ALA A 466 14.59 -1.20 -1.69
N SER A 467 13.34 -1.64 -1.69
CA SER A 467 12.14 -0.84 -1.46
C SER A 467 11.87 -0.56 0.02
N ALA A 468 12.43 -1.33 0.96
CA ALA A 468 12.24 -1.15 2.39
C ALA A 468 12.97 0.12 2.92
N PHE A 469 12.26 1.25 2.94
CA PHE A 469 12.85 2.58 3.14
C PHE A 469 12.83 3.04 4.58
N LEU A 470 11.74 2.76 5.29
CA LEU A 470 11.49 3.29 6.63
C LEU A 470 10.84 2.21 7.50
N TRP A 471 11.32 2.09 8.74
CA TRP A 471 10.69 1.32 9.80
C TRP A 471 10.16 2.26 10.91
N ALA A 472 8.88 2.17 11.26
CA ALA A 472 8.29 2.92 12.36
C ALA A 472 8.04 1.99 13.57
N ASN A 473 8.74 2.25 14.68
CA ASN A 473 8.60 1.48 15.93
C ASN A 473 7.27 1.73 16.66
N GLY A 474 6.60 2.82 16.33
CA GLY A 474 5.26 3.17 16.78
C GLY A 474 4.58 4.03 15.73
N SER A 475 3.25 4.06 15.76
CA SER A 475 2.46 4.91 14.89
C SER A 475 2.01 6.14 15.69
N ASP A 476 0.85 6.11 16.33
CA ASP A 476 0.31 7.17 17.18
C ASP A 476 1.15 7.36 18.44
N GLY A 477 1.46 6.26 19.11
CA GLY A 477 2.23 6.22 20.33
C GLY A 477 3.74 6.16 20.07
N LYS A 478 4.51 6.54 21.11
CA LYS A 478 5.95 6.28 21.18
C LYS A 478 6.19 5.14 22.17
N PRO A 479 6.88 4.04 21.78
CA PRO A 479 7.17 2.94 22.69
C PRO A 479 7.91 3.38 23.96
N PRO A 480 7.65 2.75 25.11
CA PRO A 480 8.36 3.06 26.35
C PRO A 480 9.85 2.70 26.22
N PRO A 481 10.74 3.32 27.02
CA PRO A 481 12.18 3.24 26.82
C PRO A 481 12.77 1.82 26.79
N ASP A 482 12.22 0.88 27.55
CA ASP A 482 12.66 -0.52 27.59
C ASP A 482 12.33 -1.26 26.29
N VAL A 483 11.11 -1.10 25.77
CA VAL A 483 10.68 -1.66 24.48
C VAL A 483 11.47 -1.02 23.34
N LEU A 484 11.64 0.29 23.38
CA LEU A 484 12.38 1.03 22.36
C LEU A 484 13.86 0.62 22.30
N THR A 485 14.49 0.45 23.45
CA THR A 485 15.88 -0.03 23.55
C THR A 485 16.03 -1.43 22.93
N GLU A 486 15.06 -2.32 23.15
CA GLU A 486 15.08 -3.64 22.52
C GLU A 486 14.88 -3.55 21.01
N TYR A 487 13.95 -2.71 20.55
CA TYR A 487 13.73 -2.52 19.12
C TYR A 487 14.96 -1.98 18.40
N HIS A 488 15.61 -0.93 18.92
CA HIS A 488 16.86 -0.41 18.37
C HIS A 488 17.97 -1.46 18.38
N ARG A 489 18.11 -2.24 19.46
CA ARG A 489 19.08 -3.35 19.53
C ARG A 489 18.83 -4.39 18.43
N ILE A 490 17.57 -4.73 18.16
CA ILE A 490 17.21 -5.66 17.08
C ILE A 490 17.58 -5.07 15.72
N LEU A 491 17.22 -3.81 15.45
CA LEU A 491 17.54 -3.12 14.20
C LEU A 491 19.06 -3.05 13.94
N GLU A 492 19.85 -2.69 14.95
CA GLU A 492 21.31 -2.67 14.89
C GLU A 492 21.90 -4.07 14.65
N ARG A 493 21.46 -5.06 15.45
CA ARG A 493 21.92 -6.45 15.37
C ARG A 493 21.62 -7.07 14.01
N LEU A 494 20.50 -6.69 13.41
CA LEU A 494 20.06 -7.20 12.11
C LEU A 494 20.49 -6.33 10.94
N HIS A 495 21.34 -5.33 11.16
CA HIS A 495 21.92 -4.50 10.11
C HIS A 495 20.87 -3.78 9.25
N TRP A 496 19.79 -3.30 9.86
CA TRP A 496 18.80 -2.48 9.18
C TRP A 496 19.45 -1.21 8.61
N SER A 497 19.28 -0.98 7.30
CA SER A 497 19.88 0.16 6.58
C SER A 497 18.88 1.21 6.10
N GLY A 498 17.60 1.06 6.46
CA GLY A 498 16.57 2.07 6.18
C GLY A 498 16.50 3.13 7.27
N ALA A 499 15.67 4.14 7.05
CA ALA A 499 15.29 5.09 8.08
C ALA A 499 14.52 4.40 9.22
N VAL A 500 14.57 4.98 10.41
CA VAL A 500 13.84 4.55 11.60
C VAL A 500 13.19 5.77 12.24
N VAL A 501 11.91 5.66 12.59
CA VAL A 501 11.23 6.59 13.48
C VAL A 501 10.58 5.85 14.64
N ASP A 502 10.54 6.48 15.79
CA ASP A 502 10.03 5.91 17.04
C ASP A 502 8.54 6.17 17.25
N THR A 503 8.01 7.17 16.54
CA THR A 503 6.59 7.46 16.37
C THR A 503 6.42 8.25 15.08
N VAL A 504 5.26 8.13 14.43
CA VAL A 504 4.94 8.93 13.25
C VAL A 504 4.02 10.11 13.59
N SER A 505 3.76 10.34 14.88
CA SER A 505 2.84 11.34 15.42
C SER A 505 3.56 12.41 16.27
N SER A 506 2.82 13.48 16.62
CA SER A 506 3.24 14.49 17.60
C SER A 506 2.51 14.37 18.94
N MET A 507 1.97 13.18 19.27
CA MET A 507 1.15 12.98 20.47
C MET A 507 1.95 12.63 21.72
N ALA A 508 3.14 12.05 21.57
CA ALA A 508 3.99 11.73 22.70
C ALA A 508 4.49 12.99 23.43
N ARG A 509 4.72 12.87 24.73
CA ARG A 509 5.16 13.95 25.61
C ARG A 509 6.31 13.48 26.48
N ASP A 510 7.32 14.33 26.65
CA ASP A 510 8.44 14.08 27.56
C ASP A 510 8.06 14.34 29.03
N ALA A 511 9.04 14.19 29.94
CA ALA A 511 8.83 14.44 31.37
C ALA A 511 8.51 15.90 31.73
N ASN A 512 8.83 16.86 30.85
CA ASN A 512 8.52 18.28 31.00
C ASN A 512 7.15 18.64 30.40
N GLY A 513 6.53 17.72 29.65
CA GLY A 513 5.28 17.94 28.93
C GLY A 513 5.48 18.53 27.53
N ASP A 514 6.73 18.57 27.04
CA ASP A 514 7.05 18.98 25.67
C ASP A 514 6.80 17.84 24.69
N ILE A 515 6.57 18.17 23.41
CA ILE A 515 6.33 17.18 22.36
C ILE A 515 7.60 16.37 22.11
N ASP A 516 7.50 15.05 22.27
CA ASP A 516 8.60 14.12 22.01
C ASP A 516 8.32 13.35 20.71
N TRP A 517 8.93 13.79 19.61
CA TRP A 517 8.56 13.36 18.25
C TRP A 517 9.76 13.37 17.29
N ASP A 518 9.59 12.67 16.16
CA ASP A 518 10.65 12.47 15.17
C ASP A 518 10.56 13.43 13.97
N GLY A 519 9.69 14.44 14.05
CA GLY A 519 9.54 15.47 13.00
C GLY A 519 8.56 15.10 11.91
N ILE A 520 7.87 14.01 12.16
CA ILE A 520 6.80 13.43 11.39
C ILE A 520 5.54 13.47 12.25
N HIS A 521 4.39 13.77 11.66
CA HIS A 521 3.15 13.94 12.40
C HIS A 521 1.92 13.34 11.70
N MET A 522 0.84 13.24 12.47
CA MET A 522 -0.48 12.76 12.03
C MET A 522 -1.56 13.72 12.56
N ALA A 523 -1.47 14.99 12.18
CA ALA A 523 -2.38 16.03 12.65
C ALA A 523 -3.78 15.95 12.00
N GLY A 524 -4.06 14.89 11.24
CA GLY A 524 -5.16 14.83 10.29
C GLY A 524 -4.92 15.72 9.07
N PRO A 525 -5.99 16.14 8.36
CA PRO A 525 -7.38 15.76 8.56
C PRO A 525 -7.66 14.30 8.15
N TYR A 526 -8.79 13.78 8.61
CA TYR A 526 -9.38 12.48 8.24
C TYR A 526 -10.83 12.66 7.77
N THR A 527 -11.12 13.82 7.20
CA THR A 527 -12.43 14.24 6.71
C THR A 527 -12.23 15.06 5.45
N TRP A 528 -13.25 15.09 4.58
CA TRP A 528 -13.21 15.94 3.39
C TRP A 528 -12.85 17.38 3.76
N ARG A 529 -11.89 17.98 3.05
CA ARG A 529 -11.52 19.39 3.17
C ARG A 529 -11.68 20.11 1.84
N PRO A 530 -12.12 21.39 1.85
CA PRO A 530 -12.14 22.18 0.63
C PRO A 530 -10.72 22.48 0.15
N PRO A 531 -10.50 22.75 -1.14
CA PRO A 531 -9.20 23.16 -1.68
C PRO A 531 -8.53 24.30 -0.90
N SER A 532 -9.32 25.24 -0.37
CA SER A 532 -8.83 26.36 0.44
C SER A 532 -8.04 25.95 1.67
N TYR A 533 -8.34 24.78 2.26
CA TYR A 533 -7.63 24.25 3.42
C TYR A 533 -6.13 24.12 3.12
N TRP A 534 -5.81 23.42 2.04
CA TRP A 534 -4.45 23.06 1.65
C TRP A 534 -3.59 24.27 1.25
N PHE A 535 -4.18 25.29 0.64
CA PHE A 535 -3.45 26.46 0.14
C PHE A 535 -3.43 27.66 1.09
N SER A 536 -4.33 27.73 2.08
CA SER A 536 -4.42 28.90 2.97
C SER A 536 -3.17 29.17 3.79
N GLY A 537 -2.33 28.14 3.99
CA GLY A 537 -1.16 28.21 4.86
C GLY A 537 -1.46 28.36 6.34
N ARG A 538 -2.73 28.25 6.76
CA ARG A 538 -3.19 28.46 8.16
C ARG A 538 -3.22 27.19 8.99
N TYR A 539 -3.25 26.02 8.35
CA TYR A 539 -3.49 24.73 9.01
C TYR A 539 -2.22 23.92 9.11
N GLN A 540 -1.93 23.45 10.32
CA GLN A 540 -0.66 22.80 10.66
C GLN A 540 -0.46 21.50 9.88
N ALA A 541 -1.51 20.69 9.73
CA ALA A 541 -1.50 19.43 9.00
C ALA A 541 -1.00 19.52 7.55
N THR A 542 -1.18 20.68 6.91
CA THR A 542 -0.91 20.87 5.47
C THR A 542 0.57 21.01 5.12
N ARG A 543 1.47 20.84 6.09
CA ARG A 543 2.91 21.15 5.98
C ARG A 543 3.75 20.06 6.64
N GLY A 544 5.07 20.21 6.58
CA GLY A 544 6.05 19.32 7.21
C GLY A 544 6.07 17.94 6.58
N ALA A 545 6.19 16.93 7.45
CA ALA A 545 6.12 15.53 7.09
C ALA A 545 4.89 14.88 7.75
N ASN A 546 3.83 14.70 6.97
CA ASN A 546 2.60 14.08 7.43
C ASN A 546 2.51 12.61 6.99
N ALA A 547 2.47 11.70 7.97
CA ALA A 547 2.45 10.25 7.78
C ALA A 547 1.07 9.67 7.42
N GLU A 548 0.00 10.44 7.60
CA GLU A 548 -1.37 10.10 7.18
C GLU A 548 -2.30 11.31 7.30
N GLN A 549 -2.92 11.66 6.18
CA GLN A 549 -3.97 12.66 6.14
C GLN A 549 -4.77 12.53 4.84
N GLY A 550 -6.04 12.91 4.87
CA GLY A 550 -6.91 12.88 3.71
C GLY A 550 -8.38 12.89 4.10
N ASP A 551 -9.16 12.12 3.34
CA ASP A 551 -10.61 12.03 3.48
C ASP A 551 -11.00 10.58 3.77
N ASN A 552 -11.53 10.31 4.96
CA ASN A 552 -11.93 8.95 5.33
C ASN A 552 -13.28 8.56 4.73
N GLU A 553 -14.05 9.45 4.12
CA GLU A 553 -15.44 9.18 3.70
C GLU A 553 -15.58 9.19 2.18
N HIS A 554 -15.02 8.18 1.52
CA HIS A 554 -15.03 8.06 0.06
C HIS A 554 -16.25 7.33 -0.47
N ILE A 555 -17.04 8.01 -1.30
CA ILE A 555 -18.14 7.38 -2.04
C ILE A 555 -17.59 6.84 -3.36
N PRO A 556 -17.61 5.52 -3.60
CA PRO A 556 -17.13 4.97 -4.87
C PRO A 556 -18.08 5.31 -6.02
N PRO A 557 -17.65 5.14 -7.28
CA PRO A 557 -18.54 5.29 -8.43
C PRO A 557 -19.80 4.41 -8.29
N PHE A 558 -20.95 4.90 -8.77
CA PHE A 558 -22.24 4.23 -8.58
C PHE A 558 -22.27 2.76 -9.05
N ALA A 559 -21.49 2.42 -10.08
CA ALA A 559 -21.36 1.05 -10.55
C ALA A 559 -20.85 0.09 -9.46
N SER A 560 -19.92 0.53 -8.62
CA SER A 560 -19.40 -0.25 -7.49
C SER A 560 -20.38 -0.32 -6.32
N LEU A 561 -21.14 0.75 -6.03
CA LEU A 561 -22.19 0.72 -4.99
C LEU A 561 -23.19 -0.42 -5.23
N ARG A 562 -23.59 -0.64 -6.48
CA ARG A 562 -24.51 -1.73 -6.85
C ARG A 562 -23.92 -3.13 -6.68
N LYS A 563 -22.60 -3.25 -6.54
CA LYS A 563 -21.93 -4.56 -6.36
C LYS A 563 -22.01 -5.04 -4.92
N PHE A 564 -22.01 -4.15 -3.94
CA PHE A 564 -22.03 -4.53 -2.53
C PHE A 564 -23.26 -4.06 -1.75
N LEU A 565 -24.11 -3.18 -2.30
CA LEU A 565 -25.36 -2.80 -1.63
C LEU A 565 -26.58 -3.47 -2.29
N PRO A 566 -27.53 -3.98 -1.49
CA PRO A 566 -28.81 -4.45 -2.01
C PRO A 566 -29.57 -3.34 -2.75
N PRO A 567 -30.28 -3.64 -3.86
CA PRO A 567 -30.98 -2.63 -4.65
C PRO A 567 -31.97 -1.75 -3.86
N ASP A 568 -32.68 -2.31 -2.88
CA ASP A 568 -33.63 -1.60 -2.01
C ASP A 568 -32.94 -0.77 -0.93
N LYS A 569 -31.62 -0.92 -0.76
CA LYS A 569 -30.78 -0.19 0.19
C LYS A 569 -29.85 0.82 -0.48
N LEU A 570 -29.91 0.97 -1.80
CA LEU A 570 -29.09 1.96 -2.50
C LEU A 570 -29.43 3.39 -2.09
N TRP A 571 -30.71 3.71 -1.83
CA TRP A 571 -31.12 5.08 -1.54
C TRP A 571 -32.42 5.16 -0.72
N PRO A 572 -32.54 6.11 0.24
CA PRO A 572 -31.49 7.02 0.74
C PRO A 572 -30.41 6.28 1.54
N ILE A 573 -29.32 6.98 1.89
CA ILE A 573 -28.26 6.47 2.78
C ILE A 573 -28.90 5.91 4.06
N ASN A 574 -28.51 4.70 4.44
CA ASN A 574 -29.13 3.92 5.51
C ASN A 574 -28.12 2.99 6.19
N GLU A 575 -28.61 2.09 7.04
CA GLU A 575 -27.82 1.14 7.83
C GLU A 575 -26.82 0.32 7.01
N ALA A 576 -27.18 -0.11 5.80
CA ALA A 576 -26.26 -0.85 4.94
C ALA A 576 -25.08 0.01 4.48
N TRP A 577 -25.25 1.34 4.35
CA TRP A 577 -24.11 2.23 4.07
C TRP A 577 -23.20 2.35 5.28
N TYR A 578 -23.78 2.57 6.47
CA TYR A 578 -23.03 2.72 7.71
C TYR A 578 -22.27 1.44 8.06
N PHE A 579 -22.78 0.27 7.69
CA PHE A 579 -22.10 -1.02 7.85
C PHE A 579 -20.73 -1.05 7.18
N HIS A 580 -20.61 -0.43 6.01
CA HIS A 580 -19.39 -0.36 5.20
C HIS A 580 -18.54 0.89 5.46
N ALA A 581 -18.88 1.70 6.47
CA ALA A 581 -18.13 2.90 6.84
C ALA A 581 -16.96 2.60 7.81
N GLY A 582 -16.13 3.61 8.07
CA GLY A 582 -15.16 3.60 9.17
C GLY A 582 -15.83 3.77 10.53
N ALA A 583 -15.02 3.87 11.59
CA ALA A 583 -15.54 3.70 12.95
C ALA A 583 -15.69 4.99 13.78
N ASP A 584 -14.86 6.02 13.55
CA ASP A 584 -15.01 7.32 14.23
C ASP A 584 -16.46 7.83 14.12
N PRO A 585 -17.07 8.42 15.16
CA PRO A 585 -18.49 8.78 15.17
C PRO A 585 -18.98 9.53 13.92
N HIS A 586 -18.19 10.46 13.36
CA HIS A 586 -18.60 11.19 12.14
C HIS A 586 -18.43 10.33 10.89
N ASN A 587 -17.31 9.61 10.79
CA ASN A 587 -17.03 8.71 9.66
C ASN A 587 -18.05 7.55 9.60
N ALA A 588 -18.43 6.99 10.74
CA ALA A 588 -19.43 5.94 10.86
C ALA A 588 -20.82 6.35 10.35
N ALA A 589 -21.08 7.66 10.24
CA ALA A 589 -22.31 8.25 9.73
C ALA A 589 -22.16 8.90 8.34
N LEU A 590 -20.96 8.85 7.75
CA LEU A 590 -20.58 9.53 6.51
C LEU A 590 -20.92 11.03 6.53
N GLU A 591 -20.79 11.67 7.69
CA GLU A 591 -21.30 13.01 7.92
C GLU A 591 -20.58 14.07 7.08
N SER A 592 -19.25 14.01 7.01
CA SER A 592 -18.41 14.99 6.32
C SER A 592 -18.73 15.03 4.83
N ILE A 593 -18.74 13.89 4.13
CA ILE A 593 -18.94 13.87 2.68
C ILE A 593 -20.38 14.23 2.32
N ARG A 594 -21.36 13.82 3.14
CA ARG A 594 -22.77 14.20 2.96
C ARG A 594 -22.94 15.70 3.08
N GLU A 595 -22.32 16.32 4.09
CA GLU A 595 -22.36 17.77 4.29
C GLU A 595 -21.65 18.51 3.16
N ALA A 596 -20.44 18.08 2.78
CA ALA A 596 -19.66 18.68 1.69
C ALA A 596 -20.43 18.68 0.36
N VAL A 597 -21.00 17.52 -0.02
CA VAL A 597 -21.81 17.40 -1.23
C VAL A 597 -23.05 18.30 -1.14
N THR A 598 -23.80 18.22 -0.04
CA THR A 598 -25.07 18.96 0.08
C THR A 598 -24.86 20.47 0.10
N ARG A 599 -23.85 20.96 0.83
CA ARG A 599 -23.59 22.39 0.99
C ARG A 599 -22.96 23.03 -0.22
N ARG A 600 -22.17 22.30 -1.01
CA ARG A 600 -21.45 22.84 -2.17
C ARG A 600 -22.15 22.54 -3.49
N TYR A 601 -22.57 21.30 -3.70
CA TYR A 601 -23.17 20.83 -4.96
C TYR A 601 -24.69 20.66 -4.90
N GLY A 602 -25.31 20.86 -3.74
CA GLY A 602 -26.76 20.73 -3.55
C GLY A 602 -27.22 19.31 -3.25
N SER A 603 -28.49 19.17 -2.85
CA SER A 603 -29.07 17.86 -2.51
C SER A 603 -29.12 16.92 -3.72
N SER A 604 -29.19 15.62 -3.43
CA SER A 604 -29.28 14.56 -4.45
C SER A 604 -30.61 13.82 -4.32
N ARG A 605 -31.16 13.34 -5.44
CA ARG A 605 -32.44 12.59 -5.47
C ARG A 605 -32.28 11.09 -5.59
N SER A 606 -31.05 10.63 -5.84
CA SER A 606 -30.72 9.21 -6.00
C SER A 606 -29.26 8.97 -5.61
N ALA A 607 -28.91 7.70 -5.39
CA ALA A 607 -27.53 7.29 -5.14
C ALA A 607 -26.60 7.59 -6.32
N ALA A 608 -27.10 7.52 -7.56
CA ALA A 608 -26.32 7.85 -8.75
C ALA A 608 -25.95 9.35 -8.78
N GLU A 609 -26.91 10.22 -8.47
CA GLU A 609 -26.69 11.67 -8.38
C GLU A 609 -25.73 12.02 -7.23
N PHE A 610 -25.93 11.41 -6.07
CA PHE A 610 -25.04 11.61 -4.91
C PHE A 610 -23.62 11.14 -5.20
N ALA A 611 -23.45 9.93 -5.75
CA ALA A 611 -22.13 9.40 -6.10
C ALA A 611 -21.43 10.27 -7.16
N ALA A 612 -22.15 10.79 -8.16
CA ALA A 612 -21.59 11.69 -9.17
C ALA A 612 -21.10 13.02 -8.57
N LYS A 613 -21.89 13.64 -7.70
CA LYS A 613 -21.48 14.86 -6.96
C LYS A 613 -20.32 14.58 -5.99
N ALA A 614 -20.31 13.42 -5.35
CA ALA A 614 -19.20 13.00 -4.50
C ALA A 614 -17.90 12.83 -5.32
N GLN A 615 -17.94 12.32 -6.56
CA GLN A 615 -16.74 12.24 -7.40
C GLN A 615 -16.11 13.61 -7.66
N LEU A 616 -16.92 14.67 -7.84
CA LEU A 616 -16.41 16.04 -7.96
C LEU A 616 -15.73 16.50 -6.66
N ALA A 617 -16.37 16.25 -5.51
CA ALA A 617 -15.85 16.59 -4.20
C ALA A 617 -14.51 15.88 -3.90
N HIS A 618 -14.42 14.58 -4.17
CA HIS A 618 -13.19 13.83 -4.00
C HIS A 618 -12.10 14.28 -4.98
N TYR A 619 -12.45 14.51 -6.26
CA TYR A 619 -11.48 14.96 -7.26
C TYR A 619 -10.81 16.28 -6.85
N GLU A 620 -11.58 17.29 -6.47
CA GLU A 620 -11.01 18.61 -6.19
C GLU A 620 -10.19 18.63 -4.89
N SER A 621 -10.63 17.89 -3.86
CA SER A 621 -9.98 17.83 -2.54
C SER A 621 -8.65 17.09 -2.65
N THR A 622 -8.68 15.87 -3.21
CA THR A 622 -7.48 15.06 -3.38
C THR A 622 -6.47 15.72 -4.32
N ARG A 623 -6.95 16.37 -5.40
CA ARG A 623 -6.07 17.17 -6.25
C ARG A 623 -5.41 18.30 -5.46
N ALA A 624 -6.18 19.08 -4.71
CA ALA A 624 -5.66 20.23 -3.97
C ALA A 624 -4.61 19.84 -2.92
N GLN A 625 -4.80 18.70 -2.22
CA GLN A 625 -3.83 18.20 -1.26
C GLN A 625 -2.45 17.98 -1.89
N PHE A 626 -2.38 17.21 -2.98
CA PHE A 626 -1.11 16.93 -3.64
C PHE A 626 -0.55 18.14 -4.39
N GLU A 627 -1.41 18.99 -4.98
CA GLU A 627 -0.97 20.22 -5.65
C GLU A 627 -0.34 21.22 -4.67
N ALA A 628 -0.87 21.36 -3.46
CA ALA A 628 -0.30 22.24 -2.45
C ALA A 628 1.14 21.82 -2.10
N PHE A 629 1.37 20.52 -1.87
CA PHE A 629 2.72 19.99 -1.60
C PHE A 629 3.67 20.19 -2.80
N ALA A 630 3.17 20.13 -4.03
CA ALA A 630 3.97 20.40 -5.22
C ALA A 630 4.27 21.90 -5.43
N ALA A 631 3.28 22.78 -5.21
CA ALA A 631 3.35 24.19 -5.59
C ALA A 631 3.97 25.08 -4.51
N LEU A 632 3.79 24.75 -3.23
CA LEU A 632 4.26 25.56 -2.10
C LEU A 632 5.72 25.27 -1.72
N GLY A 633 6.37 24.34 -2.42
CA GLY A 633 7.81 24.12 -2.40
C GLY A 633 8.35 23.35 -1.19
N TRP A 634 9.60 22.91 -1.35
CA TRP A 634 10.29 21.96 -0.45
C TRP A 634 10.45 22.41 0.99
N ALA A 635 10.57 23.72 1.26
CA ALA A 635 10.93 24.22 2.59
C ALA A 635 10.03 23.63 3.69
N ASN A 636 8.71 23.61 3.46
CA ASN A 636 7.73 23.18 4.46
C ASN A 636 6.82 22.03 3.96
N HIS A 637 7.20 21.30 2.91
CA HIS A 637 6.39 20.22 2.32
C HIS A 637 7.28 19.03 1.95
N LYS A 638 7.62 18.22 2.97
CA LYS A 638 8.56 17.10 2.84
C LYS A 638 7.86 15.80 2.49
N MET A 639 6.72 15.55 3.13
CA MET A 639 5.99 14.29 3.02
C MET A 639 4.49 14.51 3.20
N THR A 640 3.70 13.95 2.28
CA THR A 640 2.27 13.73 2.46
C THR A 640 1.95 12.29 2.11
N ILE A 641 1.34 11.56 3.03
CA ILE A 641 0.78 10.23 2.81
C ILE A 641 -0.74 10.34 2.85
N TYR A 642 -1.39 10.00 1.74
CA TYR A 642 -2.85 10.01 1.63
C TYR A 642 -3.47 8.87 2.43
N TRP A 643 -4.46 9.17 3.27
CA TRP A 643 -5.28 8.18 3.96
C TRP A 643 -6.59 7.98 3.17
N MET A 644 -6.74 6.92 2.34
CA MET A 644 -5.80 5.81 2.06
C MET A 644 -5.71 5.51 0.56
N LEU A 645 -4.77 4.64 0.16
CA LEU A 645 -4.60 4.19 -1.22
C LEU A 645 -5.82 3.39 -1.70
N ASN A 646 -6.18 2.35 -0.96
CA ASN A 646 -7.17 1.34 -1.34
C ASN A 646 -7.98 0.87 -0.12
N ASN A 647 -9.05 0.11 -0.36
CA ASN A 647 -9.82 -0.51 0.72
C ASN A 647 -9.46 -1.98 0.93
N HIS A 648 -9.65 -2.43 2.18
CA HIS A 648 -9.53 -3.83 2.61
C HIS A 648 -10.75 -4.68 2.25
N TRP A 649 -11.91 -4.06 2.06
CA TRP A 649 -13.16 -4.68 1.58
C TRP A 649 -14.00 -3.58 0.89
N PRO A 650 -15.14 -3.88 0.24
CA PRO A 650 -16.04 -2.82 -0.24
C PRO A 650 -16.39 -1.88 0.92
N SER A 651 -15.90 -0.66 0.86
CA SER A 651 -15.93 0.26 2.00
C SER A 651 -15.99 1.71 1.55
N PHE A 652 -16.55 2.55 2.41
CA PHE A 652 -16.48 4.00 2.31
C PHE A 652 -15.25 4.58 3.02
N PHE A 653 -14.46 3.75 3.72
CA PHE A 653 -13.33 4.21 4.53
C PHE A 653 -12.08 4.44 3.70
N GLY A 654 -11.85 5.69 3.27
CA GLY A 654 -10.62 6.20 2.65
C GLY A 654 -10.07 5.40 1.46
N HIS A 655 -10.18 5.92 0.23
CA HIS A 655 -9.52 5.29 -0.93
C HIS A 655 -9.25 6.25 -2.08
N LEU A 656 -8.17 6.03 -2.83
CA LEU A 656 -7.98 6.63 -4.15
C LEU A 656 -8.74 5.84 -5.23
N PHE A 657 -8.82 4.51 -5.07
CA PHE A 657 -9.65 3.63 -5.90
C PHE A 657 -10.31 2.57 -5.03
N ASP A 658 -11.54 2.17 -5.39
CA ASP A 658 -12.34 1.29 -4.53
C ASP A 658 -11.85 -0.17 -4.53
N TRP A 659 -12.44 -0.99 -3.67
CA TRP A 659 -12.07 -2.41 -3.55
C TRP A 659 -12.15 -3.19 -4.87
N TYR A 660 -13.00 -2.81 -5.82
CA TYR A 660 -13.09 -3.48 -7.13
C TYR A 660 -12.01 -3.02 -8.12
N LEU A 661 -11.04 -2.23 -7.67
CA LEU A 661 -10.00 -1.59 -8.48
C LEU A 661 -10.58 -0.58 -9.48
N ARG A 662 -11.73 0.02 -9.17
CA ARG A 662 -12.35 1.04 -10.01
C ARG A 662 -11.80 2.42 -9.68
N PRO A 663 -11.14 3.11 -10.62
CA PRO A 663 -10.68 4.47 -10.39
C PRO A 663 -11.87 5.46 -10.41
N GLY A 664 -11.98 6.27 -9.37
CA GLY A 664 -13.01 7.30 -9.19
C GLY A 664 -12.46 8.72 -9.21
N GLY A 665 -13.22 9.68 -8.69
CA GLY A 665 -12.82 11.09 -8.62
C GLY A 665 -11.51 11.32 -7.89
N ALA A 666 -11.31 10.68 -6.72
CA ALA A 666 -10.07 10.76 -5.94
C ALA A 666 -8.85 10.30 -6.75
N TYR A 667 -8.95 9.15 -7.44
CA TYR A 667 -7.92 8.62 -8.34
C TYR A 667 -7.45 9.67 -9.34
N PHE A 668 -8.39 10.23 -10.10
CA PHE A 668 -8.03 11.17 -11.17
C PHE A 668 -7.65 12.56 -10.64
N GLY A 669 -8.15 12.95 -9.46
CA GLY A 669 -7.68 14.13 -8.73
C GLY A 669 -6.20 14.00 -8.34
N ALA A 670 -5.83 12.89 -7.70
CA ALA A 670 -4.45 12.56 -7.37
C ALA A 670 -3.58 12.48 -8.62
N LYS A 671 -4.01 11.71 -9.64
CA LYS A 671 -3.28 11.57 -10.90
C LYS A 671 -3.03 12.90 -11.58
N LYS A 672 -3.99 13.85 -11.51
CA LYS A 672 -3.84 15.19 -12.07
C LYS A 672 -2.78 16.00 -11.33
N ALA A 673 -2.80 15.96 -10.00
CA ALA A 673 -1.88 16.70 -9.14
C ALA A 673 -0.45 16.17 -9.16
N LEU A 674 -0.29 14.86 -9.28
CA LEU A 674 0.99 14.15 -9.22
C LEU A 674 1.71 14.05 -10.56
N ARG A 675 1.17 14.68 -11.62
CA ARG A 675 1.83 14.72 -12.93
C ARG A 675 3.27 15.24 -12.79
N PRO A 676 4.24 14.64 -13.52
CA PRO A 676 5.63 15.06 -13.46
C PRO A 676 5.84 16.54 -13.79
N VAL A 677 5.03 17.11 -14.67
CA VAL A 677 4.97 18.55 -14.96
C VAL A 677 3.51 18.97 -15.00
N SER A 678 3.16 20.04 -14.30
CA SER A 678 1.79 20.57 -14.26
C SER A 678 1.76 22.06 -13.97
N ALA A 679 0.61 22.69 -14.18
CA ALA A 679 0.31 24.03 -13.71
C ALA A 679 -0.75 23.94 -12.60
N VAL A 680 -0.44 24.55 -11.47
CA VAL A 680 -1.31 24.64 -10.29
C VAL A 680 -1.92 26.03 -10.23
N PHE A 681 -3.25 26.08 -10.09
CA PHE A 681 -3.99 27.31 -9.86
C PHE A 681 -4.32 27.44 -8.37
N ASP A 682 -3.76 28.45 -7.73
CA ASP A 682 -4.02 28.77 -6.32
C ASP A 682 -4.82 30.07 -6.21
N ALA A 683 -6.13 29.95 -5.96
CA ALA A 683 -7.02 31.08 -5.71
C ALA A 683 -6.84 31.76 -4.34
N TYR A 684 -5.94 31.23 -3.50
CA TYR A 684 -5.76 31.60 -2.10
C TYR A 684 -4.41 32.25 -1.81
N ALA A 685 -3.58 32.44 -2.84
CA ALA A 685 -2.20 32.94 -2.72
C ALA A 685 -2.04 34.24 -1.91
N THR A 686 -2.95 35.21 -2.06
CA THR A 686 -2.86 36.50 -1.35
C THR A 686 -3.50 36.50 0.05
N GLY A 687 -4.09 35.38 0.50
CA GLY A 687 -4.84 35.26 1.75
C GLY A 687 -6.17 36.05 1.80
N ASP A 688 -6.30 37.13 1.01
CA ASP A 688 -7.52 37.92 0.83
C ASP A 688 -8.31 37.56 -0.45
N HIS A 689 -7.77 36.64 -1.26
CA HIS A 689 -8.37 36.11 -2.50
C HIS A 689 -8.66 37.17 -3.55
N THR A 690 -7.88 38.26 -3.56
CA THR A 690 -7.98 39.30 -4.59
C THR A 690 -7.28 38.91 -5.88
N GLU A 691 -6.23 38.07 -5.76
CA GLU A 691 -5.47 37.52 -6.86
C GLU A 691 -5.24 36.01 -6.66
N ALA A 692 -4.95 35.32 -7.75
CA ALA A 692 -4.64 33.91 -7.80
C ALA A 692 -3.29 33.69 -8.48
N ASP A 693 -2.47 32.80 -7.92
CA ASP A 693 -1.19 32.44 -8.52
C ASP A 693 -1.32 31.22 -9.43
N ILE A 694 -0.52 31.24 -10.50
CA ILE A 694 -0.34 30.11 -11.41
C ILE A 694 1.10 29.63 -11.25
N THR A 695 1.25 28.46 -10.65
CA THR A 695 2.56 27.87 -10.34
C THR A 695 2.85 26.74 -11.31
N LEU A 696 3.95 26.85 -12.05
CA LEU A 696 4.50 25.75 -12.84
C LEU A 696 5.32 24.85 -11.91
N VAL A 697 4.97 23.57 -11.83
CA VAL A 697 5.65 22.57 -11.00
C VAL A 697 6.37 21.54 -11.87
N ASN A 698 7.56 21.13 -11.43
CA ASN A 698 8.34 20.08 -12.05
C ASN A 698 8.76 19.05 -10.99
N GLN A 699 8.05 17.94 -10.98
CA GLN A 699 8.24 16.80 -10.09
C GLN A 699 9.06 15.68 -10.75
N SER A 700 9.58 15.91 -11.96
CA SER A 700 10.44 14.97 -12.69
C SER A 700 11.90 15.09 -12.25
N PRO A 701 12.75 14.06 -12.47
CA PRO A 701 14.15 14.06 -12.01
C PRO A 701 15.08 14.98 -12.81
N GLU A 702 14.56 15.62 -13.85
CA GLU A 702 15.31 16.48 -14.76
C GLU A 702 14.76 17.90 -14.73
N GLN A 703 15.65 18.87 -14.95
CA GLN A 703 15.23 20.25 -15.23
C GLN A 703 14.39 20.30 -16.51
N ARG A 704 13.35 21.13 -16.51
CA ARG A 704 12.54 21.43 -17.70
C ARG A 704 12.68 22.90 -18.06
N SER A 705 12.90 23.19 -19.34
CA SER A 705 13.12 24.55 -19.87
C SER A 705 12.17 24.83 -21.04
N GLY A 706 11.95 26.12 -21.33
CA GLY A 706 11.12 26.55 -22.46
C GLY A 706 9.61 26.46 -22.22
N LEU A 707 9.20 26.06 -21.02
CA LEU A 707 7.79 25.86 -20.71
C LEU A 707 7.06 27.18 -20.56
N ARG A 708 5.84 27.25 -21.10
CA ARG A 708 4.88 28.36 -20.89
C ARG A 708 3.60 27.81 -20.28
N VAL A 709 2.86 28.64 -19.56
CA VAL A 709 1.52 28.30 -19.10
C VAL A 709 0.51 29.23 -19.74
N ARG A 710 -0.43 28.66 -20.50
CA ARG A 710 -1.60 29.37 -21.00
C ARG A 710 -2.77 29.13 -20.06
N VAL A 711 -3.38 30.20 -19.57
CA VAL A 711 -4.54 30.14 -18.67
C VAL A 711 -5.74 30.80 -19.33
N ARG A 712 -6.83 30.04 -19.42
CA ARG A 712 -8.10 30.50 -19.96
C ARG A 712 -9.17 30.38 -18.89
N THR A 713 -9.96 31.42 -18.71
CA THR A 713 -11.13 31.38 -17.83
C THR A 713 -12.42 31.41 -18.62
N TYR A 714 -13.42 30.67 -18.15
CA TYR A 714 -14.71 30.53 -18.81
C TYR A 714 -15.83 30.77 -17.80
N ASP A 715 -16.92 31.39 -18.26
CA ASP A 715 -18.18 31.39 -17.51
C ASP A 715 -18.88 30.02 -17.61
N LEU A 716 -19.98 29.86 -16.86
CA LEU A 716 -20.78 28.64 -16.84
C LEU A 716 -21.38 28.27 -18.20
N ASP A 717 -21.58 29.25 -19.09
CA ASP A 717 -22.10 29.05 -20.44
C ASP A 717 -21.02 28.61 -21.45
N GLY A 718 -19.74 28.63 -21.06
CA GLY A 718 -18.60 28.27 -21.93
C GLY A 718 -17.96 29.45 -22.66
N ARG A 719 -18.31 30.70 -22.34
CA ARG A 719 -17.66 31.88 -22.95
C ARG A 719 -16.32 32.15 -22.28
N VAL A 720 -15.27 32.32 -23.07
CA VAL A 720 -13.96 32.75 -22.60
C VAL A 720 -14.07 34.17 -22.02
N ARG A 721 -13.59 34.35 -20.78
CA ARG A 721 -13.58 35.62 -20.04
C ARG A 721 -12.18 36.24 -19.92
N ASP A 722 -11.15 35.40 -19.92
CA ASP A 722 -9.74 35.83 -19.97
C ASP A 722 -8.90 34.73 -20.64
N ASP A 723 -7.80 35.12 -21.29
CA ASP A 723 -6.86 34.23 -21.97
C ASP A 723 -5.46 34.85 -21.93
N ARG A 724 -4.59 34.27 -21.09
CA ARG A 724 -3.23 34.77 -20.85
C ARG A 724 -2.22 33.68 -21.07
N THR A 725 -1.00 34.05 -21.43
CA THR A 725 0.12 33.11 -21.53
C THR A 725 1.33 33.70 -20.83
N SER A 726 2.02 32.89 -20.04
CA SER A 726 3.25 33.29 -19.35
C SER A 726 4.41 33.49 -20.31
N ALA A 727 5.47 34.15 -19.84
CA ALA A 727 6.77 34.02 -20.47
C ALA A 727 7.27 32.57 -20.39
N ALA A 728 8.19 32.19 -21.28
CA ALA A 728 8.88 30.91 -21.18
C ALA A 728 9.77 30.90 -19.93
N THR A 729 9.76 29.79 -19.20
CA THR A 729 10.54 29.64 -17.98
C THR A 729 11.29 28.32 -17.93
N THR A 730 12.14 28.18 -16.91
CA THR A 730 12.85 26.96 -16.56
C THR A 730 12.57 26.62 -15.11
N VAL A 731 12.22 25.36 -14.85
CA VAL A 731 11.96 24.85 -13.51
C VAL A 731 12.88 23.66 -13.25
N ALA A 732 13.65 23.75 -12.16
CA ALA A 732 14.54 22.68 -11.72
C ALA A 732 13.76 21.40 -11.36
N SER A 733 14.47 20.27 -11.27
CA SER A 733 13.92 19.02 -10.72
C SER A 733 13.41 19.26 -9.29
N GLY A 734 12.19 18.83 -8.99
CA GLY A 734 11.52 19.08 -7.71
C GLY A 734 11.13 20.54 -7.46
N GLY A 735 11.22 21.41 -8.47
CA GLY A 735 11.00 22.85 -8.33
C GLY A 735 9.56 23.29 -8.59
N ALA A 736 9.22 24.47 -8.07
CA ALA A 736 7.97 25.18 -8.31
C ALA A 736 8.25 26.67 -8.56
N GLN A 737 7.52 27.28 -9.49
CA GLN A 737 7.69 28.69 -9.82
C GLN A 737 6.36 29.34 -10.20
N VAL A 738 6.02 30.46 -9.55
CA VAL A 738 4.90 31.31 -9.97
C VAL A 738 5.24 31.96 -11.32
N VAL A 739 4.41 31.74 -12.34
CA VAL A 739 4.64 32.20 -13.71
C VAL A 739 3.62 33.23 -14.20
N LEU A 740 2.44 33.28 -13.55
CA LEU A 740 1.40 34.28 -13.78
C LEU A 740 0.66 34.54 -12.47
N THR A 741 0.13 35.75 -12.34
CA THR A 741 -0.85 36.11 -11.32
C THR A 741 -2.10 36.62 -12.03
N LEU A 742 -3.26 36.13 -11.63
CA LEU A 742 -4.57 36.47 -12.18
C LEU A 742 -5.35 37.30 -11.17
N PRO A 743 -6.00 38.41 -11.57
CA PRO A 743 -6.94 39.09 -10.69
C PRO A 743 -8.16 38.19 -10.46
N ARG A 744 -9.04 38.52 -9.50
CA ARG A 744 -10.33 37.84 -9.39
C ARG A 744 -11.21 38.07 -10.63
N LEU A 745 -11.31 37.04 -11.48
CA LEU A 745 -11.97 37.10 -12.79
C LEU A 745 -13.49 36.85 -12.72
N ALA A 746 -14.19 37.25 -13.80
CA ALA A 746 -15.61 37.01 -14.11
C ALA A 746 -16.62 37.16 -12.94
N ARG A 747 -16.69 38.35 -12.36
CA ARG A 747 -17.61 38.70 -11.24
C ARG A 747 -19.09 38.53 -11.56
N ASP A 748 -19.46 38.44 -12.83
CA ASP A 748 -20.82 38.24 -13.32
C ASP A 748 -21.25 36.76 -13.41
N SER A 749 -20.32 35.81 -13.25
CA SER A 749 -20.62 34.37 -13.24
C SER A 749 -20.48 33.80 -11.84
N GLN A 750 -21.47 33.06 -11.33
CA GLN A 750 -21.41 32.45 -10.00
C GLN A 750 -20.36 31.33 -9.91
N VAL A 751 -20.18 30.58 -10.99
CA VAL A 751 -19.14 29.56 -11.14
C VAL A 751 -18.25 29.91 -12.33
N ILE A 752 -16.95 29.72 -12.19
CA ILE A 752 -15.93 29.97 -13.22
C ILE A 752 -15.13 28.71 -13.44
N PHE A 753 -14.84 28.40 -14.70
CA PHE A 753 -13.85 27.39 -15.04
C PHE A 753 -12.50 28.04 -15.33
N VAL A 754 -11.43 27.49 -14.78
CA VAL A 754 -10.05 27.91 -15.04
C VAL A 754 -9.32 26.73 -15.67
N ARG A 755 -8.86 26.90 -16.91
CA ARG A 755 -8.05 25.91 -17.61
C ARG A 755 -6.62 26.39 -17.69
N CYS A 756 -5.69 25.55 -17.23
CA CYS A 756 -4.26 25.77 -17.36
C CYS A 756 -3.67 24.73 -18.31
N ASP A 757 -3.03 25.18 -19.38
CA ASP A 757 -2.27 24.32 -20.29
C ASP A 757 -0.78 24.67 -20.19
N VAL A 758 0.04 23.67 -19.85
CA VAL A 758 1.50 23.76 -19.94
C VAL A 758 1.88 23.48 -21.39
N LEU A 759 2.57 24.42 -22.02
CA LEU A 759 3.00 24.37 -23.40
C LEU A 759 4.52 24.16 -23.47
N ALA A 760 4.96 23.26 -24.35
CA ALA A 760 6.36 23.14 -24.74
C ALA A 760 6.76 24.27 -25.72
N ASP A 761 8.05 24.35 -26.05
CA ASP A 761 8.59 25.37 -26.96
C ASP A 761 7.97 25.34 -28.36
N ASP A 762 7.57 24.15 -28.83
CA ASP A 762 6.91 23.94 -30.13
C ASP A 762 5.40 24.25 -30.10
N GLY A 763 4.86 24.64 -28.93
CA GLY A 763 3.45 24.93 -28.71
C GLY A 763 2.58 23.71 -28.43
N SER A 764 3.14 22.51 -28.37
CA SER A 764 2.40 21.31 -27.96
C SER A 764 2.01 21.37 -26.48
N VAL A 765 0.86 20.78 -26.15
CA VAL A 765 0.36 20.72 -24.76
C VAL A 765 1.02 19.55 -24.04
N VAL A 766 1.76 19.85 -22.97
CA VAL A 766 2.43 18.88 -22.10
C VAL A 766 1.48 18.37 -21.02
N ALA A 767 0.71 19.29 -20.43
CA ALA A 767 -0.26 18.97 -19.38
C ALA A 767 -1.42 19.97 -19.41
N THR A 768 -2.62 19.47 -19.09
CA THR A 768 -3.82 20.29 -18.92
C THR A 768 -4.42 20.03 -17.55
N ASN A 769 -4.79 21.11 -16.87
CA ASN A 769 -5.52 21.09 -15.62
C ASN A 769 -6.75 22.01 -15.70
N THR A 770 -7.85 21.62 -15.06
CA THR A 770 -9.12 22.35 -15.12
C THR A 770 -9.76 22.44 -13.75
N TYR A 771 -10.06 23.64 -13.31
CA TYR A 771 -10.67 23.95 -12.04
C TYR A 771 -12.06 24.53 -12.27
N TRP A 772 -13.02 24.22 -11.39
CA TRP A 772 -14.29 24.93 -11.29
C TRP A 772 -14.31 25.63 -9.94
N GLN A 773 -14.62 26.92 -9.95
CA GLN A 773 -14.50 27.79 -8.79
C GLN A 773 -15.80 28.56 -8.58
N SER A 774 -16.25 28.60 -7.33
CA SER A 774 -17.38 29.43 -6.93
C SER A 774 -16.91 30.85 -6.63
N GLN A 775 -17.72 31.85 -6.98
CA GLN A 775 -17.50 33.23 -6.50
C GLN A 775 -17.71 33.36 -5.00
N GLN A 776 -18.53 32.51 -4.39
CA GLN A 776 -18.56 32.35 -2.95
C GLN A 776 -17.41 31.42 -2.54
N LEU A 777 -16.50 31.87 -1.68
CA LEU A 777 -15.34 31.07 -1.30
C LEU A 777 -15.65 30.20 -0.08
N ASP A 778 -15.09 28.99 -0.06
CA ASP A 778 -14.94 28.20 1.16
C ASP A 778 -14.11 28.99 2.19
N ASP A 779 -14.54 29.00 3.46
CA ASP A 779 -13.83 29.58 4.60
C ASP A 779 -14.15 28.76 5.86
N LEU A 780 -13.18 27.98 6.33
CA LEU A 780 -13.33 27.19 7.54
C LEU A 780 -13.50 28.07 8.78
N GLY A 781 -13.09 29.35 8.75
CA GLY A 781 -13.21 30.28 9.86
C GLY A 781 -11.96 30.34 10.73
N ASP A 782 -12.14 30.26 12.05
CA ASP A 782 -11.05 30.25 13.03
C ASP A 782 -10.19 28.98 12.85
N PRO A 783 -8.84 29.02 12.92
CA PRO A 783 -8.02 27.81 12.81
C PRO A 783 -8.37 26.75 13.85
N ALA A 784 -8.93 27.12 15.00
CA ALA A 784 -9.41 26.18 16.01
C ALA A 784 -10.60 25.30 15.54
N ASN A 785 -11.21 25.63 14.39
CA ASN A 785 -12.20 24.77 13.74
C ASN A 785 -11.57 23.54 13.06
N ASP A 786 -10.25 23.50 12.89
CA ASP A 786 -9.54 22.36 12.33
C ASP A 786 -9.43 21.24 13.36
N GLN A 787 -10.36 20.29 13.29
CA GLN A 787 -10.34 19.04 14.05
C GLN A 787 -10.18 17.87 13.09
N ALA A 788 -9.29 16.92 13.44
CA ALA A 788 -8.89 15.85 12.54
C ALA A 788 -10.09 15.06 11.96
N PHE A 789 -11.06 14.72 12.81
CA PHE A 789 -12.23 13.89 12.46
C PHE A 789 -13.56 14.66 12.30
N ALA A 790 -13.53 15.99 12.24
CA ALA A 790 -14.76 16.78 12.08
C ALA A 790 -14.64 17.85 10.99
N LEU A 791 -15.68 17.97 10.17
CA LEU A 791 -15.79 19.02 9.15
C LEU A 791 -16.59 20.22 9.68
N THR A 792 -15.88 21.22 10.21
CA THR A 792 -16.47 22.49 10.63
C THR A 792 -16.06 23.60 9.68
N GLN A 793 -17.03 24.25 9.07
CA GLN A 793 -16.78 25.34 8.13
C GLN A 793 -17.78 26.50 8.30
N ARG A 794 -17.26 27.74 8.29
CA ARG A 794 -18.06 28.97 8.46
C ARG A 794 -18.82 29.35 7.20
N ARG A 795 -18.20 29.20 6.04
CA ARG A 795 -18.79 29.53 4.73
C ARG A 795 -18.38 28.50 3.70
N TRP A 796 -19.31 28.15 2.82
CA TRP A 796 -19.13 27.10 1.81
C TRP A 796 -19.10 27.71 0.41
N ALA A 797 -18.33 27.15 -0.51
CA ALA A 797 -18.48 27.44 -1.92
C ALA A 797 -19.89 27.07 -2.42
N ASP A 798 -20.47 27.87 -3.30
CA ASP A 798 -21.76 27.58 -3.94
C ASP A 798 -21.53 27.11 -5.38
N LEU A 799 -21.51 25.79 -5.56
CA LEU A 799 -21.37 25.12 -6.84
C LEU A 799 -22.71 24.55 -7.33
N THR A 800 -23.83 24.86 -6.67
CA THR A 800 -25.18 24.46 -7.11
C THR A 800 -25.55 24.94 -8.52
N PRO A 801 -25.03 26.06 -9.06
CA PRO A 801 -25.28 26.42 -10.45
C PRO A 801 -24.81 25.37 -11.47
N LEU A 802 -23.88 24.47 -11.13
CA LEU A 802 -23.47 23.37 -12.01
C LEU A 802 -24.66 22.48 -12.41
N ASP A 803 -25.66 22.30 -11.54
CA ASP A 803 -26.88 21.52 -11.83
C ASP A 803 -27.75 22.16 -12.94
N THR A 804 -27.50 23.41 -13.28
CA THR A 804 -28.25 24.14 -14.31
C THR A 804 -27.52 24.19 -15.64
N MET A 805 -26.35 23.56 -15.76
CA MET A 805 -25.58 23.53 -17.00
C MET A 805 -26.41 22.94 -18.14
N THR A 806 -26.34 23.58 -19.31
CA THR A 806 -27.01 23.08 -20.50
C THR A 806 -26.40 21.74 -20.91
N PRO A 807 -27.22 20.71 -21.21
CA PRO A 807 -26.67 19.42 -21.58
C PRO A 807 -25.84 19.47 -22.87
N VAL A 808 -24.72 18.73 -22.90
CA VAL A 808 -23.80 18.68 -24.05
C VAL A 808 -23.76 17.26 -24.66
N PRO A 809 -24.24 17.06 -25.90
CA PRO A 809 -24.11 15.81 -26.62
C PRO A 809 -22.72 15.73 -27.27
N LEU A 810 -21.77 15.09 -26.60
CA LEU A 810 -20.44 14.86 -27.17
C LEU A 810 -20.50 13.86 -28.33
N GLU A 811 -19.69 14.13 -29.36
CA GLU A 811 -19.40 13.18 -30.41
C GLU A 811 -18.24 12.27 -29.95
N VAL A 812 -18.55 11.00 -29.71
CA VAL A 812 -17.59 10.02 -29.20
C VAL A 812 -17.14 9.10 -30.34
N THR A 813 -15.82 8.94 -30.48
CA THR A 813 -15.24 7.91 -31.38
C THR A 813 -14.20 7.10 -30.62
N ALA A 814 -14.06 5.83 -31.01
CA ALA A 814 -13.11 4.91 -30.39
C ALA A 814 -12.46 3.99 -31.42
N GLU A 815 -11.14 3.85 -31.33
CA GLU A 815 -10.35 2.96 -32.19
C GLU A 815 -9.30 2.20 -31.40
N ARG A 816 -8.93 1.01 -31.87
CA ARG A 816 -7.86 0.23 -31.24
C ARG A 816 -6.50 0.87 -31.56
N LEU A 817 -5.65 1.02 -30.55
CA LEU A 817 -4.29 1.48 -30.76
C LEU A 817 -3.46 0.44 -31.54
N ASN A 818 -2.66 0.92 -32.50
CA ASN A 818 -1.70 0.10 -33.25
C ASN A 818 -0.41 -0.06 -32.43
N GLY A 819 0.00 -1.29 -32.08
CA GLY A 819 1.38 -1.53 -31.61
C GLY A 819 1.62 -2.46 -30.42
N GLY A 820 0.62 -3.13 -29.85
CA GLY A 820 0.88 -4.15 -28.82
C GLY A 820 1.29 -5.51 -29.41
N THR A 821 2.41 -6.09 -28.96
CA THR A 821 2.85 -7.46 -29.30
C THR A 821 1.96 -8.54 -28.68
N ASP A 822 1.07 -8.17 -27.77
CA ASP A 822 0.16 -9.06 -27.06
C ASP A 822 -1.30 -8.78 -27.48
N GLN A 823 -2.04 -9.78 -27.96
CA GLN A 823 -3.38 -9.56 -28.52
C GLN A 823 -4.41 -9.11 -27.46
N ASP A 824 -4.15 -9.39 -26.19
CA ASP A 824 -5.07 -9.12 -25.06
C ASP A 824 -4.79 -7.78 -24.33
N ARG A 825 -3.69 -7.08 -24.65
CA ARG A 825 -3.29 -5.79 -24.03
C ARG A 825 -3.39 -4.59 -24.98
N LYS A 826 -4.29 -4.66 -25.96
CA LYS A 826 -4.45 -3.56 -26.94
C LYS A 826 -5.29 -2.44 -26.33
N GLY A 827 -4.63 -1.30 -26.10
CA GLY A 827 -5.30 -0.08 -25.68
C GLY A 827 -6.31 0.45 -26.70
N VAL A 828 -7.20 1.31 -26.22
CA VAL A 828 -8.26 1.96 -27.01
C VAL A 828 -8.02 3.45 -26.97
N LEU A 829 -7.90 4.09 -28.14
CA LEU A 829 -7.91 5.53 -28.28
C LEU A 829 -9.36 6.01 -28.36
N ILE A 830 -9.74 6.92 -27.47
CA ILE A 830 -11.05 7.53 -27.36
C ILE A 830 -10.91 9.02 -27.72
N ARG A 831 -11.81 9.53 -28.55
CA ARG A 831 -11.92 10.97 -28.83
C ARG A 831 -13.28 11.47 -28.43
N LEU A 832 -13.28 12.54 -27.65
CA LEU A 832 -14.48 13.25 -27.19
C LEU A 832 -14.50 14.62 -27.86
N HIS A 833 -15.35 14.82 -28.85
CA HIS A 833 -15.52 16.11 -29.51
C HIS A 833 -16.77 16.83 -29.01
N ASN A 834 -16.64 18.12 -28.67
CA ASN A 834 -17.76 18.97 -28.30
C ASN A 834 -18.16 19.87 -29.47
N PRO A 835 -19.26 19.56 -30.19
CA PRO A 835 -19.72 20.36 -31.32
C PRO A 835 -20.51 21.61 -30.91
N THR A 836 -20.70 21.85 -29.60
CA THR A 836 -21.56 22.91 -29.07
C THR A 836 -20.77 24.12 -28.59
N ARG A 837 -21.50 25.14 -28.13
CA ARG A 837 -20.93 26.33 -27.47
C ARG A 837 -20.86 26.22 -25.93
N HIS A 838 -21.35 25.13 -25.35
CA HIS A 838 -21.42 24.91 -23.90
C HIS A 838 -20.32 23.95 -23.45
N ILE A 839 -19.97 23.95 -22.17
CA ILE A 839 -18.91 23.08 -21.62
C ILE A 839 -19.46 21.67 -21.40
N GLY A 840 -18.83 20.63 -21.97
CA GLY A 840 -19.05 19.23 -21.57
C GLY A 840 -18.20 18.94 -20.34
N PHE A 841 -18.84 18.75 -19.18
CA PHE A 841 -18.16 18.80 -17.89
C PHE A 841 -18.05 17.42 -17.25
N PHE A 842 -16.83 17.12 -16.80
CA PHE A 842 -16.51 15.97 -15.94
C PHE A 842 -16.89 14.62 -16.57
N GLU A 843 -16.48 14.46 -17.83
CA GLU A 843 -16.75 13.33 -18.70
C GLU A 843 -15.92 12.11 -18.30
N ARG A 844 -16.61 11.08 -17.84
CA ARG A 844 -16.02 9.79 -17.47
C ARG A 844 -16.14 8.80 -18.62
N VAL A 845 -15.01 8.25 -19.04
CA VAL A 845 -14.91 7.16 -20.01
C VAL A 845 -14.80 5.82 -19.30
N GLU A 846 -15.49 4.81 -19.83
CA GLU A 846 -15.43 3.40 -19.41
C GLU A 846 -15.23 2.50 -20.63
N LEU A 847 -14.27 1.57 -20.57
CA LEU A 847 -14.15 0.48 -21.54
C LEU A 847 -14.99 -0.72 -21.09
N THR A 848 -15.87 -1.22 -21.96
CA THR A 848 -16.77 -2.33 -21.64
C THR A 848 -16.72 -3.43 -22.71
N ALA A 849 -17.03 -4.67 -22.31
CA ALA A 849 -17.08 -5.82 -23.23
C ALA A 849 -18.37 -5.86 -24.07
N THR A 850 -19.44 -5.28 -23.55
CA THR A 850 -20.75 -5.14 -24.21
C THR A 850 -21.28 -3.73 -23.97
N GLU A 851 -22.25 -3.27 -24.77
CA GLU A 851 -22.82 -1.92 -24.68
C GLU A 851 -23.29 -1.58 -23.25
N ASP A 852 -24.02 -2.50 -22.62
CA ASP A 852 -24.54 -2.36 -21.26
C ASP A 852 -23.67 -3.04 -20.18
N GLY A 853 -22.49 -3.52 -20.56
CA GLY A 853 -21.58 -4.27 -19.67
C GLY A 853 -20.98 -3.42 -18.55
N ASP A 854 -20.39 -4.10 -17.57
CA ASP A 854 -19.54 -3.43 -16.58
C ASP A 854 -18.21 -3.00 -17.22
N GLU A 855 -17.59 -2.00 -16.60
CA GLU A 855 -16.23 -1.58 -16.95
C GLU A 855 -15.25 -2.73 -16.77
N ILE A 856 -14.32 -2.84 -17.71
CA ILE A 856 -13.21 -3.79 -17.64
C ILE A 856 -12.19 -3.23 -16.66
N LEU A 857 -11.91 -3.98 -15.60
CA LEU A 857 -10.96 -3.64 -14.54
C LEU A 857 -9.99 -4.82 -14.33
N PRO A 858 -8.76 -4.57 -13.85
CA PRO A 858 -8.13 -3.27 -13.67
C PRO A 858 -7.75 -2.60 -15.01
N ILE A 859 -7.68 -1.27 -15.01
CA ILE A 859 -7.50 -0.44 -16.21
C ILE A 859 -6.77 0.87 -15.92
N GLU A 860 -5.84 1.24 -16.80
CA GLU A 860 -5.18 2.53 -16.79
C GLU A 860 -5.74 3.41 -17.90
N TYR A 861 -6.11 4.65 -17.57
CA TYR A 861 -6.47 5.68 -18.54
C TYR A 861 -5.43 6.79 -18.56
N THR A 862 -5.04 7.31 -19.72
CA THR A 862 -4.12 8.47 -19.79
C THR A 862 -4.65 9.71 -19.07
N ASP A 863 -5.98 9.88 -19.07
CA ASP A 863 -6.74 10.83 -18.28
C ASP A 863 -8.21 10.34 -18.23
N ASN A 864 -9.00 10.83 -17.29
CA ASN A 864 -10.44 10.57 -17.24
C ASN A 864 -11.12 11.70 -16.43
N TYR A 865 -12.45 11.71 -16.34
CA TYR A 865 -13.21 12.82 -15.75
C TYR A 865 -12.83 14.19 -16.35
N VAL A 866 -12.67 14.22 -17.67
CA VAL A 866 -12.16 15.39 -18.39
C VAL A 866 -13.24 16.43 -18.64
N THR A 867 -12.82 17.66 -18.92
CA THR A 867 -13.73 18.72 -19.37
C THR A 867 -13.44 19.02 -20.84
N VAL A 868 -14.47 18.97 -21.69
CA VAL A 868 -14.37 19.20 -23.13
C VAL A 868 -14.98 20.56 -23.46
N TYR A 869 -14.15 21.55 -23.77
CA TYR A 869 -14.59 22.91 -24.02
C TYR A 869 -15.24 23.08 -25.42
N PRO A 870 -15.96 24.18 -25.67
CA PRO A 870 -16.60 24.44 -26.96
C PRO A 870 -15.67 24.27 -28.17
N GLY A 871 -16.05 23.42 -29.12
CA GLY A 871 -15.29 23.12 -30.34
C GLY A 871 -14.04 22.26 -30.15
N GLU A 872 -13.74 21.83 -28.92
CA GLU A 872 -12.56 21.03 -28.62
C GLU A 872 -12.75 19.56 -28.96
N THR A 873 -11.64 18.86 -29.21
CA THR A 873 -11.55 17.41 -29.12
C THR A 873 -10.53 17.03 -28.06
N VAL A 874 -10.93 16.21 -27.08
CA VAL A 874 -10.02 15.59 -26.11
C VAL A 874 -9.74 14.16 -26.53
N GLU A 875 -8.47 13.78 -26.60
CA GLU A 875 -8.04 12.40 -26.87
C GLU A 875 -7.55 11.74 -25.58
N LEU A 876 -8.03 10.52 -25.32
CA LEU A 876 -7.70 9.69 -24.16
C LEU A 876 -7.37 8.28 -24.62
N ALA A 877 -6.55 7.55 -23.88
CA ALA A 877 -6.37 6.12 -24.09
C ALA A 877 -6.69 5.33 -22.82
N GLY A 878 -7.37 4.20 -22.97
CA GLY A 878 -7.62 3.22 -21.91
C GLY A 878 -6.94 1.89 -22.22
N VAL A 879 -6.26 1.30 -21.23
CA VAL A 879 -5.49 0.06 -21.37
C VAL A 879 -5.80 -0.87 -20.19
N PRO A 880 -6.50 -2.00 -20.42
CA PRO A 880 -6.62 -3.05 -19.41
C PRO A 880 -5.23 -3.54 -18.99
N THR A 881 -4.96 -3.60 -17.69
CA THR A 881 -3.61 -3.94 -17.18
C THR A 881 -3.45 -5.44 -16.94
N GLN A 882 -4.54 -6.21 -17.01
CA GLN A 882 -4.56 -7.65 -16.82
C GLN A 882 -5.33 -8.38 -17.92
N PRO A 883 -5.06 -9.68 -18.17
CA PRO A 883 -5.84 -10.49 -19.09
C PRO A 883 -7.31 -10.54 -18.69
N GLY A 884 -8.21 -10.41 -19.66
CA GLY A 884 -9.65 -10.33 -19.40
C GLY A 884 -10.48 -10.23 -20.69
N PRO A 885 -11.78 -9.93 -20.58
CA PRO A 885 -12.61 -9.73 -21.76
C PRO A 885 -12.08 -8.55 -22.59
N ALA A 886 -11.98 -8.74 -23.91
CA ALA A 886 -11.49 -7.69 -24.79
C ALA A 886 -12.47 -6.50 -24.82
N PRO A 887 -11.99 -5.25 -24.73
CA PRO A 887 -12.85 -4.08 -24.86
C PRO A 887 -13.48 -4.06 -26.25
N ALA A 888 -14.80 -3.86 -26.30
CA ALA A 888 -15.57 -3.79 -27.55
C ALA A 888 -16.40 -2.50 -27.65
N TRP A 889 -16.66 -1.84 -26.53
CA TRP A 889 -17.45 -0.62 -26.42
C TRP A 889 -16.75 0.41 -25.55
N VAL A 890 -17.06 1.68 -25.82
CA VAL A 890 -16.72 2.81 -24.96
C VAL A 890 -18.02 3.44 -24.49
N ARG A 891 -18.18 3.58 -23.18
CA ARG A 891 -19.27 4.34 -22.56
C ARG A 891 -18.72 5.63 -21.98
N VAL A 892 -19.39 6.74 -22.26
CA VAL A 892 -19.04 8.07 -21.76
C VAL A 892 -20.22 8.61 -20.97
N THR A 893 -19.99 9.06 -19.74
CA THR A 893 -20.98 9.70 -18.88
C THR A 893 -20.43 10.99 -18.33
N GLY A 894 -21.08 12.12 -18.62
CA GLY A 894 -20.71 13.45 -18.14
C GLY A 894 -21.65 13.97 -17.06
N TYR A 895 -21.22 15.01 -16.34
CA TYR A 895 -22.05 15.66 -15.32
C TYR A 895 -23.28 16.34 -15.92
N ASN A 896 -23.11 17.00 -17.07
CA ASN A 896 -24.19 17.58 -17.88
C ASN A 896 -24.34 16.87 -19.23
N GLY A 897 -23.86 15.64 -19.37
CA GLY A 897 -23.98 14.83 -20.58
C GLY A 897 -24.99 13.71 -20.38
N ASN A 898 -25.76 13.37 -21.42
CA ASN A 898 -26.44 12.08 -21.43
C ASN A 898 -25.40 10.98 -21.69
N PRO A 899 -25.51 9.79 -21.07
CA PRO A 899 -24.62 8.69 -21.37
C PRO A 899 -24.62 8.34 -22.86
N VAL A 900 -23.43 8.15 -23.43
CA VAL A 900 -23.22 7.74 -24.83
C VAL A 900 -22.39 6.47 -24.83
N ALA A 901 -22.85 5.44 -25.55
CA ALA A 901 -22.08 4.23 -25.80
C ALA A 901 -21.80 4.09 -27.31
N VAL A 902 -20.54 3.84 -27.67
CA VAL A 902 -20.15 3.62 -29.07
C VAL A 902 -19.31 2.34 -29.21
N PRO A 903 -19.49 1.56 -30.30
CA PRO A 903 -18.65 0.42 -30.55
C PRO A 903 -17.22 0.87 -30.91
N ILE A 904 -16.22 0.11 -30.48
CA ILE A 904 -14.83 0.36 -30.86
C ILE A 904 -14.68 -0.06 -32.33
N GLY A 905 -14.27 0.89 -33.17
CA GLY A 905 -14.18 0.70 -34.62
C GLY A 905 -13.32 -0.51 -35.02
N ARG A 906 -13.76 -1.26 -36.05
CA ARG A 906 -12.92 -2.27 -36.72
C ARG A 906 -11.83 -1.57 -37.50
N GLN A 907 -10.61 -2.11 -37.45
CA GLN A 907 -9.43 -1.64 -38.18
C GLN A 907 -9.79 -1.05 -39.54
N SER A 908 -9.44 0.23 -39.77
CA SER A 908 -9.17 0.66 -41.13
C SER A 908 -7.82 0.03 -41.51
N ARG A 909 -7.86 -1.02 -42.33
CA ARG A 909 -6.66 -1.51 -43.02
C ARG A 909 -6.21 -0.38 -43.96
N ARG A 910 -5.21 0.39 -43.56
CA ARG A 910 -4.46 1.26 -44.47
C ARG A 910 -3.08 0.69 -44.68
#